data_AF-A0A2G2ZNJ5-F1
#
_entry.id   AF-A0A2G2ZNJ5-F1
#
_cell.length_a   1.000
_cell.length_b   1.000
_cell.length_c   1.000
_cell.angle_alpha   90.00
_cell.angle_beta   90.00
_cell.angle_gamma   90.00
#
_symmetry.space_group_name_H-M   'P 1'
#
loop_
_entity.id
_entity.type
_entity.pdbx_description
1 polymer ?
#
loop_
_entity_poly.entity_id
_entity_poly.type
_entity_poly.pdbx_seq_one_letter_code
_entity_poly.pdbx_strand_id
1 'polypeptide(L)'
;MVISCLPEIPITKETVNHITNFTIFCFFSPMETLLPLDTAVLLHQNQKLSQKLEAQKIEIAVLEDKFTELRDKQKPYDNTVAVIQKSWEELVDKLEVCTMHAKDPLRHGNASNHQSNAEDGSFHACGDSFLSRLLQTGATESSSAVNNQTEYEHKKMDDQKIMNILQNIVSTVDDIWQMKDKLCADLKVLPEDGSCLQNSSSDLHIGVKNLRQTINELHLKHRSLAGALQNHRDTDAKNKAELKCLRGELEKTVAHLDESNRKLAILKAEKDAAKGVLFPVLNLGNKHSANDKARDKQRDMQDMESTLKEYLDQSSFRLLELNRLHEERIDILKQLSNLQNKLKNVKAICSSQPYALVKEQLAKSKEDVSLYQSLYEKLQVEKDNLTWREKEMNLKNDIIDVFRRSSTVADSRIAWLEKEIQKHMQERNMIEAKLEEASREPGRKEIIAEFKKLVSSFPETMGNMQNQLSTYKETASDVHSLRADFQSLSSMLDRKSKELETLSTKSASQVTEMLKLQAMVNDLKESDMQLKLILEMYKRESTFSRDVFEARGSEYRAWACVQSLKTSLDEHNLEVRVKFAIEAEANSQQKLAAAEAEIAELRQKLDASKREQSRLSEVLKSKHEETEAYLSEIETIGQAYDDMQAQNQQLFKQITERDDYNIK
;
A
#
# COMPACT_ATOMS: atom_id res chain seq x y z
N MET A 1 -37.35 14.09 -32.36
CA MET A 1 -37.61 15.02 -33.48
C MET A 1 -37.51 14.18 -34.75
N VAL A 2 -38.61 14.08 -35.53
CA VAL A 2 -38.82 13.29 -36.78
C VAL A 2 -38.79 11.75 -36.59
N ILE A 3 -39.89 11.03 -36.30
CA ILE A 3 -41.06 10.62 -37.11
C ILE A 3 -40.78 9.51 -38.17
N SER A 4 -41.21 8.29 -37.80
CA SER A 4 -41.77 7.16 -38.58
C SER A 4 -40.99 6.45 -39.70
N CYS A 5 -40.80 5.12 -39.57
CA CYS A 5 -41.51 4.09 -40.35
C CYS A 5 -41.03 2.67 -39.98
N LEU A 6 -41.88 1.90 -39.29
CA LEU A 6 -41.92 0.44 -39.30
C LEU A 6 -43.38 0.06 -39.52
N PRO A 7 -43.67 -0.90 -40.41
CA PRO A 7 -44.80 -1.78 -40.20
C PRO A 7 -44.29 -3.19 -39.92
N GLU A 8 -44.68 -3.69 -38.75
CA GLU A 8 -44.92 -5.11 -38.52
C GLU A 8 -45.75 -5.68 -39.67
N ILE A 9 -45.35 -6.82 -40.23
CA ILE A 9 -46.25 -7.67 -41.00
C ILE A 9 -46.35 -9.02 -40.29
N PRO A 10 -47.57 -9.43 -39.89
CA PRO A 10 -47.83 -10.63 -39.13
C PRO A 10 -47.85 -11.87 -40.03
N ILE A 11 -47.36 -12.98 -39.48
CA ILE A 11 -47.55 -14.32 -40.03
C ILE A 11 -49.06 -14.60 -40.06
N THR A 12 -49.66 -14.54 -41.24
CA THR A 12 -51.02 -14.99 -41.50
C THR A 12 -50.99 -16.18 -42.46
N LYS A 13 -51.77 -17.20 -42.09
CA LYS A 13 -52.01 -18.44 -42.84
C LYS A 13 -52.67 -18.11 -44.19
N GLU A 14 -51.91 -17.74 -45.22
CA GLU A 14 -52.51 -17.50 -46.54
C GLU A 14 -51.56 -17.74 -47.74
N THR A 15 -50.62 -18.67 -47.61
CA THR A 15 -49.71 -19.07 -48.70
C THR A 15 -49.71 -20.58 -48.99
N VAL A 16 -50.78 -21.28 -48.63
CA VAL A 16 -51.04 -22.68 -49.03
C VAL A 16 -52.11 -22.80 -50.13
N ASN A 17 -52.77 -21.70 -50.53
CA ASN A 17 -53.91 -21.74 -51.46
C ASN A 17 -53.75 -21.00 -52.81
N HIS A 18 -52.54 -20.62 -53.23
CA HIS A 18 -52.33 -19.88 -54.49
C HIS A 18 -51.64 -20.63 -55.64
N ILE A 19 -51.55 -21.97 -55.58
CA ILE A 19 -51.11 -22.80 -56.74
C ILE A 19 -52.24 -23.78 -57.17
N THR A 20 -53.50 -23.44 -56.91
CA THR A 20 -54.66 -24.28 -57.29
C THR A 20 -55.70 -23.59 -58.16
N ASN A 21 -55.47 -22.35 -58.63
CA ASN A 21 -56.40 -21.68 -59.55
C ASN A 21 -55.66 -20.92 -60.65
N PHE A 22 -55.31 -21.63 -61.74
CA PHE A 22 -55.29 -21.01 -63.06
C PHE A 22 -56.27 -21.75 -63.94
N THR A 23 -57.50 -21.26 -63.89
CA THR A 23 -58.67 -21.70 -64.64
C THR A 23 -58.40 -21.58 -66.14
N ILE A 24 -58.40 -22.71 -66.83
CA ILE A 24 -58.55 -22.77 -68.28
C ILE A 24 -60.05 -22.58 -68.56
N PHE A 25 -60.43 -21.46 -69.16
CA PHE A 25 -61.70 -21.33 -69.89
C PHE A 25 -61.48 -20.71 -71.27
N CYS A 26 -61.82 -21.54 -72.25
CA CYS A 26 -61.78 -21.47 -73.71
C CYS A 26 -62.19 -20.15 -74.39
N PHE A 27 -61.80 -19.94 -75.66
CA PHE A 27 -62.72 -19.82 -76.82
C PHE A 27 -61.96 -19.82 -78.20
N PHE A 28 -62.26 -20.86 -79.02
CA PHE A 28 -62.42 -20.91 -80.50
C PHE A 28 -61.28 -20.61 -81.54
N SER A 29 -60.77 -21.72 -82.14
CA SER A 29 -60.54 -22.12 -83.59
C SER A 29 -60.52 -21.09 -84.76
N PRO A 30 -60.08 -21.40 -86.01
CA PRO A 30 -59.55 -22.67 -86.60
C PRO A 30 -58.39 -22.53 -87.65
N MET A 31 -57.92 -23.69 -88.14
CA MET A 31 -57.32 -23.97 -89.47
C MET A 31 -55.85 -23.64 -89.80
N GLU A 32 -55.25 -24.65 -90.43
CA GLU A 32 -54.22 -24.63 -91.49
C GLU A 32 -52.71 -24.71 -91.16
N THR A 33 -52.20 -25.91 -91.45
CA THR A 33 -50.96 -26.23 -92.19
C THR A 33 -49.60 -26.29 -91.46
N LEU A 34 -48.99 -27.48 -91.58
CA LEU A 34 -47.56 -27.77 -91.71
C LEU A 34 -46.58 -27.20 -90.65
N LEU A 35 -46.35 -27.96 -89.58
CA LEU A 35 -45.00 -28.53 -89.26
C LEU A 35 -45.12 -29.50 -88.06
N PRO A 36 -44.89 -30.82 -88.22
CA PRO A 36 -44.95 -31.79 -87.11
C PRO A 36 -43.61 -31.94 -86.36
N LEU A 37 -42.64 -31.04 -86.58
CA LEU A 37 -41.26 -31.23 -86.09
C LEU A 37 -40.97 -30.58 -84.73
N ASP A 38 -41.87 -29.75 -84.19
CA ASP A 38 -41.54 -28.94 -83.00
C ASP A 38 -42.30 -29.34 -81.73
N THR A 39 -43.44 -30.03 -81.83
CA THR A 39 -44.24 -30.40 -80.65
C THR A 39 -43.57 -31.48 -79.80
N ALA A 40 -42.96 -32.49 -80.42
CA ALA A 40 -42.25 -33.56 -79.68
C ALA A 40 -40.95 -33.05 -79.03
N VAL A 41 -40.24 -32.13 -79.71
CA VAL A 41 -39.03 -31.49 -79.18
C VAL A 41 -39.39 -30.59 -78.00
N LEU A 42 -40.46 -29.79 -78.11
CA LEU A 42 -40.96 -28.98 -77.01
C LEU A 42 -41.46 -29.83 -75.82
N LEU A 43 -42.11 -30.97 -76.07
CA LEU A 43 -42.56 -31.89 -75.01
C LEU A 43 -41.37 -32.49 -74.26
N HIS A 44 -40.34 -32.94 -75.00
CA HIS A 44 -39.10 -33.45 -74.42
C HIS A 44 -38.32 -32.36 -73.66
N GLN A 45 -38.25 -31.13 -74.21
CA GLN A 45 -37.63 -29.99 -73.53
C GLN A 45 -38.38 -29.62 -72.25
N ASN A 46 -39.72 -29.59 -72.27
CA ASN A 46 -40.53 -29.37 -71.08
C ASN A 46 -40.32 -30.48 -70.05
N GLN A 47 -40.30 -31.75 -70.46
CA GLN A 47 -40.04 -32.87 -69.57
C GLN A 47 -38.65 -32.77 -68.92
N LYS A 48 -37.63 -32.34 -69.69
CA LYS A 48 -36.26 -32.12 -69.19
C LYS A 48 -36.18 -30.92 -68.24
N LEU A 49 -36.94 -29.85 -68.51
CA LEU A 49 -37.05 -28.70 -67.61
C LEU A 49 -37.78 -29.07 -66.31
N SER A 50 -38.86 -29.85 -66.38
CA SER A 50 -39.55 -30.37 -65.19
C SER A 50 -38.64 -31.27 -64.36
N GLN A 51 -37.85 -32.15 -64.98
CA GLN A 51 -36.85 -32.95 -64.27
C GLN A 51 -35.77 -32.10 -63.60
N LYS A 52 -35.28 -31.05 -64.27
CA LYS A 52 -34.32 -30.10 -63.68
C LYS A 52 -34.93 -29.31 -62.52
N LEU A 53 -36.18 -28.88 -62.66
CA LEU A 53 -36.88 -28.13 -61.63
C LEU A 53 -37.14 -29.01 -60.40
N GLU A 54 -37.49 -30.27 -60.60
CA GLU A 54 -37.65 -31.23 -59.51
C GLU A 54 -36.32 -31.56 -58.82
N ALA A 55 -35.23 -31.69 -59.59
CA ALA A 55 -33.88 -31.84 -59.03
C ALA A 55 -33.46 -30.62 -58.21
N GLN A 56 -33.75 -29.40 -58.69
CA GLN A 56 -33.48 -28.16 -57.96
C GLN A 56 -34.32 -28.02 -56.69
N LYS A 57 -35.59 -28.44 -56.70
CA LYS A 57 -36.41 -28.47 -55.48
C LYS A 57 -35.84 -29.40 -54.43
N ILE A 58 -35.38 -30.59 -54.83
CA ILE A 58 -34.72 -31.52 -53.92
C ILE A 58 -33.43 -30.92 -53.37
N GLU A 59 -32.62 -30.27 -54.21
CA GLU A 59 -31.39 -29.58 -53.79
C GLU A 59 -31.68 -28.44 -52.81
N ILE A 60 -32.70 -27.62 -53.06
CA ILE A 60 -33.15 -26.57 -52.15
C ILE A 60 -33.60 -27.16 -50.82
N ALA A 61 -34.41 -28.23 -50.83
CA ALA A 61 -34.86 -28.89 -49.61
C ALA A 61 -33.67 -29.44 -48.80
N VAL A 62 -32.67 -30.03 -49.46
CA VAL A 62 -31.43 -30.50 -48.81
C VAL A 62 -30.62 -29.34 -48.22
N LEU A 63 -30.54 -28.21 -48.92
CA LEU A 63 -29.86 -27.01 -48.42
C LEU A 63 -30.62 -26.35 -47.26
N GLU A 64 -31.95 -26.34 -47.30
CA GLU A 64 -32.81 -25.87 -46.22
C GLU A 64 -32.66 -26.75 -44.98
N ASP A 65 -32.67 -28.08 -45.12
CA ASP A 65 -32.39 -29.04 -44.04
C ASP A 65 -30.98 -28.86 -43.48
N LYS A 66 -29.99 -28.60 -44.32
CA LYS A 66 -28.63 -28.32 -43.86
C LYS A 66 -28.55 -26.98 -43.12
N PHE A 67 -29.31 -25.98 -43.53
CA PHE A 67 -29.37 -24.68 -42.87
C PHE A 67 -30.11 -24.75 -41.52
N THR A 68 -31.21 -25.52 -41.43
CA THR A 68 -31.88 -25.79 -40.14
C THR A 68 -30.96 -26.56 -39.20
N GLU A 69 -30.23 -27.57 -39.70
CA GLU A 69 -29.25 -28.32 -38.91
C GLU A 69 -28.11 -27.42 -38.37
N LEU A 70 -27.57 -26.53 -39.21
CA LEU A 70 -26.55 -25.56 -38.78
C LEU A 70 -27.07 -24.57 -37.74
N ARG A 71 -28.31 -24.09 -37.91
CA ARG A 71 -28.97 -23.20 -36.95
C ARG A 71 -29.23 -23.89 -35.62
N ASP A 72 -29.67 -25.15 -35.64
CA ASP A 72 -29.89 -25.94 -34.43
C ASP A 72 -28.58 -26.26 -33.71
N LYS A 73 -27.50 -26.47 -34.48
CA LYS A 73 -26.14 -26.58 -33.94
C LYS A 73 -25.64 -25.26 -33.34
N GLN A 74 -26.06 -24.10 -33.86
CA GLN A 74 -25.67 -22.78 -33.37
C GLN A 74 -26.45 -22.36 -32.11
N LYS A 75 -27.71 -22.77 -31.99
CA LYS A 75 -28.59 -22.49 -30.84
C LYS A 75 -27.98 -22.77 -29.45
N PRO A 76 -27.29 -23.90 -29.16
CA PRO A 76 -26.63 -24.10 -27.88
C PRO A 76 -25.47 -23.11 -27.64
N TYR A 77 -24.77 -22.68 -28.70
CA TYR A 77 -23.72 -21.67 -28.58
C TYR A 77 -24.33 -20.30 -28.28
N ASP A 78 -25.40 -19.91 -28.98
CA ASP A 78 -26.11 -18.66 -28.71
C ASP A 78 -26.70 -18.65 -27.29
N ASN A 79 -27.26 -19.78 -26.84
CA ASN A 79 -27.72 -19.95 -25.46
C ASN A 79 -26.57 -19.81 -24.45
N THR A 80 -25.40 -20.40 -24.76
CA THR A 80 -24.21 -20.30 -23.90
C THR A 80 -23.71 -18.86 -23.84
N VAL A 81 -23.65 -18.17 -24.98
CA VAL A 81 -23.28 -16.75 -25.07
C VAL A 81 -24.27 -15.88 -24.30
N ALA A 82 -25.58 -16.14 -24.40
CA ALA A 82 -26.59 -15.41 -23.63
C ALA A 82 -26.45 -15.64 -22.11
N VAL A 83 -26.15 -16.86 -21.67
CA VAL A 83 -25.87 -17.17 -20.25
C VAL A 83 -24.57 -16.50 -19.78
N ILE A 84 -23.53 -16.50 -20.61
CA ILE A 84 -22.27 -15.79 -20.32
C ILE A 84 -22.54 -14.29 -20.22
N GLN A 85 -23.27 -13.71 -21.16
CA GLN A 85 -23.59 -12.29 -21.15
C GLN A 85 -24.41 -11.92 -19.91
N LYS A 86 -25.42 -12.71 -19.54
CA LYS A 86 -26.21 -12.49 -18.33
C LYS A 86 -25.37 -12.60 -17.05
N SER A 87 -24.49 -13.60 -16.97
CA SER A 87 -23.61 -13.76 -15.81
C SER A 87 -22.54 -12.66 -15.73
N TRP A 88 -22.10 -12.14 -16.87
CA TRP A 88 -21.21 -10.99 -16.96
C TRP A 88 -21.89 -9.69 -16.54
N GLU A 89 -23.12 -9.44 -16.99
CA GLU A 89 -23.94 -8.29 -16.56
C GLU A 89 -24.21 -8.37 -15.04
N GLU A 90 -24.57 -9.54 -14.51
CA GLU A 90 -24.78 -9.73 -13.06
C GLU A 90 -23.49 -9.51 -12.25
N LEU A 91 -22.33 -9.89 -12.79
CA LEU A 91 -21.04 -9.62 -12.16
C LEU A 91 -20.75 -8.12 -12.13
N VAL A 92 -20.97 -7.41 -13.25
CA VAL A 92 -20.76 -5.96 -13.35
C VAL A 92 -21.68 -5.21 -12.39
N ASP A 93 -22.96 -5.57 -12.33
CA ASP A 93 -23.92 -4.96 -11.39
C ASP A 93 -23.54 -5.24 -9.92
N LYS A 94 -23.08 -6.46 -9.59
CA LYS A 94 -22.56 -6.76 -8.24
C LYS A 94 -21.31 -5.95 -7.92
N LEU A 95 -20.42 -5.76 -8.89
CA LEU A 95 -19.20 -4.97 -8.74
C LEU A 95 -19.53 -3.48 -8.52
N GLU A 96 -20.53 -2.95 -9.22
CA GLU A 96 -21.07 -1.61 -9.04
C GLU A 96 -21.66 -1.43 -7.63
N VAL A 97 -22.49 -2.37 -7.18
CA VAL A 97 -23.05 -2.35 -5.82
C VAL A 97 -21.95 -2.42 -4.75
N CYS A 98 -20.98 -3.31 -4.92
CA CYS A 98 -19.86 -3.45 -3.98
C CYS A 98 -18.97 -2.20 -3.93
N THR A 99 -18.75 -1.52 -5.05
CA THR A 99 -17.96 -0.27 -5.10
C THR A 99 -18.72 0.93 -4.55
N MET A 100 -20.05 0.97 -4.67
CA MET A 100 -20.87 1.95 -3.95
C MET A 100 -20.84 1.71 -2.43
N HIS A 101 -20.93 0.45 -1.98
CA HIS A 101 -20.85 0.07 -0.57
C HIS A 101 -19.46 0.20 0.05
N ALA A 102 -18.40 0.36 -0.76
CA ALA A 102 -17.07 0.70 -0.26
C ALA A 102 -16.93 2.21 0.06
N LYS A 103 -17.81 3.04 -0.50
CA LYS A 103 -17.83 4.50 -0.33
C LYS A 103 -18.63 4.95 0.91
N ASP A 104 -19.69 4.22 1.26
CA ASP A 104 -20.59 4.53 2.37
C ASP A 104 -20.07 4.28 3.82
N PRO A 105 -19.18 3.32 4.11
CA PRO A 105 -18.70 3.10 5.49
C PRO A 105 -17.83 4.23 5.99
N LEU A 106 -17.31 5.08 5.08
CA LEU A 106 -16.41 6.18 5.42
C LEU A 106 -17.13 7.48 5.81
N ARG A 107 -18.45 7.57 5.61
CA ARG A 107 -19.25 8.75 6.02
C ARG A 107 -20.10 8.55 7.27
N HIS A 108 -20.35 7.32 7.69
CA HIS A 108 -21.07 7.03 8.93
C HIS A 108 -20.08 6.77 10.07
N GLY A 109 -19.54 7.85 10.62
CA GLY A 109 -18.70 7.79 11.82
C GLY A 109 -18.69 9.09 12.62
N ASN A 110 -18.71 10.24 11.95
CA ASN A 110 -18.59 11.53 12.63
C ASN A 110 -19.74 12.47 12.25
N ALA A 111 -20.87 12.31 12.93
CA ALA A 111 -21.90 13.34 13.02
C ALA A 111 -21.89 13.92 14.43
N SER A 112 -21.00 14.89 14.68
CA SER A 112 -21.27 15.99 15.60
C SER A 112 -20.30 17.14 15.35
N ASN A 113 -20.86 18.20 14.76
CA ASN A 113 -20.53 19.62 14.90
C ASN A 113 -19.05 20.04 14.92
N HIS A 114 -18.57 20.60 13.81
CA HIS A 114 -18.16 22.01 13.80
C HIS A 114 -18.22 22.58 12.39
N GLN A 115 -19.04 23.62 12.29
CA GLN A 115 -19.22 24.48 11.14
C GLN A 115 -18.05 25.47 11.09
N SER A 116 -17.22 25.44 10.05
CA SER A 116 -16.49 26.64 9.63
C SER A 116 -16.11 26.60 8.15
N ASN A 117 -16.70 27.55 7.44
CA ASN A 117 -16.16 28.39 6.38
C ASN A 117 -15.67 27.73 5.07
N ALA A 118 -16.49 27.98 4.06
CA ALA A 118 -16.09 28.01 2.67
C ALA A 118 -14.85 28.90 2.47
N GLU A 119 -13.75 28.29 2.01
CA GLU A 119 -12.86 28.94 1.07
C GLU A 119 -12.72 28.06 -0.17
N ASP A 120 -13.02 28.69 -1.29
CA ASP A 120 -13.04 28.19 -2.64
C ASP A 120 -11.61 27.84 -3.06
N GLY A 121 -11.29 26.55 -3.03
CA GLY A 121 -9.99 26.00 -3.41
C GLY A 121 -10.20 24.73 -4.21
N SER A 122 -10.32 24.89 -5.52
CA SER A 122 -10.40 23.82 -6.52
C SER A 122 -9.47 22.64 -6.19
N PHE A 123 -10.04 21.55 -5.68
CA PHE A 123 -9.34 20.27 -5.61
C PHE A 123 -9.26 19.69 -7.02
N HIS A 124 -8.08 19.87 -7.60
CA HIS A 124 -7.50 19.27 -8.80
C HIS A 124 -8.33 18.14 -9.45
N ALA A 125 -8.93 18.46 -10.60
CA ALA A 125 -9.23 17.48 -11.64
C ALA A 125 -7.90 16.87 -12.12
N CYS A 126 -7.49 15.76 -11.52
CA CYS A 126 -6.35 14.96 -11.98
C CYS A 126 -6.73 13.48 -11.98
N GLY A 127 -7.81 13.13 -12.69
CA GLY A 127 -8.25 11.74 -12.85
C GLY A 127 -8.60 11.33 -14.28
N ASP A 128 -8.70 12.27 -15.22
CA ASP A 128 -9.28 11.98 -16.55
C ASP A 128 -8.28 11.43 -17.57
N SER A 129 -6.97 11.60 -17.42
CA SER A 129 -6.02 11.19 -18.47
C SER A 129 -5.66 9.69 -18.47
N PHE A 130 -5.69 9.04 -17.30
CA PHE A 130 -5.34 7.63 -17.15
C PHE A 130 -6.51 6.70 -17.47
N LEU A 131 -7.70 7.01 -16.94
CA LEU A 131 -8.90 6.21 -17.17
C LEU A 131 -9.37 6.30 -18.63
N SER A 132 -9.29 7.48 -19.24
CA SER A 132 -9.54 7.65 -20.67
C SER A 132 -8.55 6.87 -21.55
N ARG A 133 -7.28 6.80 -21.14
CA ARG A 133 -6.23 6.05 -21.85
C ARG A 133 -6.38 4.53 -21.69
N LEU A 134 -6.96 4.06 -20.59
CA LEU A 134 -7.25 2.64 -20.39
C LEU A 134 -8.39 2.15 -21.29
N LEU A 135 -9.39 3.02 -21.52
CA LEU A 135 -10.47 2.76 -22.49
C LEU A 135 -9.99 2.87 -23.95
N GLN A 136 -8.99 3.72 -24.19
CA GLN A 136 -8.34 3.88 -25.49
C GLN A 136 -7.38 2.70 -25.73
N THR A 137 -7.97 1.62 -26.22
CA THR A 137 -7.36 0.34 -26.61
C THR A 137 -5.95 0.52 -27.18
N GLY A 138 -4.94 0.09 -26.42
CA GLY A 138 -3.53 0.32 -26.79
C GLY A 138 -2.57 -0.69 -26.16
N ALA A 139 -2.79 -1.99 -26.38
CA ALA A 139 -1.78 -3.03 -26.18
C ALA A 139 -2.07 -4.38 -26.91
N THR A 140 -2.94 -4.39 -27.92
CA THR A 140 -3.13 -5.55 -28.82
C THR A 140 -3.36 -5.09 -30.26
N GLU A 141 -2.52 -4.18 -30.75
CA GLU A 141 -2.35 -4.01 -32.19
C GLU A 141 -1.47 -5.16 -32.72
N SER A 142 -2.09 -6.31 -32.92
CA SER A 142 -1.56 -7.34 -33.80
C SER A 142 -2.43 -7.41 -35.04
N SER A 143 -2.03 -6.66 -36.07
CA SER A 143 -2.08 -7.04 -37.49
C SER A 143 -3.03 -8.20 -37.85
N SER A 144 -4.23 -7.87 -38.31
CA SER A 144 -4.69 -8.32 -39.62
C SER A 144 -5.84 -7.44 -40.08
N ALA A 145 -5.55 -6.59 -41.06
CA ALA A 145 -6.56 -5.88 -41.82
C ALA A 145 -7.30 -6.89 -42.70
N VAL A 146 -8.50 -7.27 -42.30
CA VAL A 146 -9.55 -7.69 -43.24
C VAL A 146 -10.82 -6.97 -42.83
N ASN A 147 -11.11 -5.88 -43.55
CA ASN A 147 -12.42 -5.27 -43.62
C ASN A 147 -13.45 -6.35 -43.93
N ASN A 148 -14.39 -6.56 -43.02
CA ASN A 148 -15.78 -6.88 -43.36
C ASN A 148 -16.66 -6.27 -42.28
N GLN A 149 -17.29 -5.16 -42.65
CA GLN A 149 -18.40 -4.55 -41.93
C GLN A 149 -19.59 -5.52 -41.95
N THR A 150 -19.81 -6.19 -40.83
CA THR A 150 -21.16 -6.58 -40.43
C THR A 150 -21.38 -5.94 -39.07
N GLU A 151 -22.16 -4.86 -39.07
CA GLU A 151 -22.78 -4.26 -37.90
C GLU A 151 -23.65 -5.31 -37.21
N TYR A 152 -23.04 -6.13 -36.36
CA TYR A 152 -23.74 -6.66 -35.21
C TYR A 152 -23.58 -5.61 -34.12
N GLU A 153 -24.69 -4.99 -33.72
CA GLU A 153 -24.80 -4.17 -32.52
C GLU A 153 -24.38 -5.02 -31.31
N HIS A 154 -23.07 -5.13 -31.08
CA HIS A 154 -22.56 -5.51 -29.78
C HIS A 154 -22.86 -4.32 -28.90
N LYS A 155 -23.96 -4.44 -28.15
CA LYS A 155 -24.39 -3.50 -27.12
C LYS A 155 -23.17 -3.25 -26.24
N LYS A 156 -22.44 -2.17 -26.54
CA LYS A 156 -21.30 -1.70 -25.77
C LYS A 156 -21.82 -1.60 -24.34
N MET A 157 -21.39 -2.53 -23.50
CA MET A 157 -21.56 -2.48 -22.06
C MET A 157 -21.29 -1.03 -21.64
N ASP A 158 -22.18 -0.41 -20.85
CA ASP A 158 -22.11 1.03 -20.55
C ASP A 158 -20.68 1.38 -20.12
N ASP A 159 -19.90 1.97 -21.04
CA ASP A 159 -18.52 2.40 -20.80
C ASP A 159 -18.51 3.32 -19.56
N GLN A 160 -19.64 4.00 -19.33
CA GLN A 160 -19.94 4.80 -18.15
C GLN A 160 -20.00 4.01 -16.83
N LYS A 161 -20.59 2.81 -16.80
CA LYS A 161 -20.64 1.96 -15.59
C LYS A 161 -19.25 1.48 -15.20
N ILE A 162 -18.45 1.04 -16.17
CA ILE A 162 -17.06 0.63 -15.94
C ILE A 162 -16.24 1.84 -15.44
N MET A 163 -16.42 3.00 -16.04
CA MET A 163 -15.78 4.24 -15.59
C MET A 163 -16.20 4.61 -14.17
N ASN A 164 -17.48 4.49 -13.82
CA ASN A 164 -17.97 4.76 -12.46
C ASN A 164 -17.36 3.78 -11.43
N ILE A 165 -17.28 2.49 -11.77
CA ILE A 165 -16.64 1.46 -10.92
C ILE A 165 -15.16 1.79 -10.71
N LEU A 166 -14.42 2.06 -11.79
CA LEU A 166 -13.00 2.40 -11.72
C LEU A 166 -12.75 3.69 -10.97
N GLN A 167 -13.55 4.74 -11.22
CA GLN A 167 -13.49 6.00 -10.50
C GLN A 167 -13.73 5.79 -9.01
N ASN A 168 -14.73 4.99 -8.63
CA ASN A 168 -15.01 4.67 -7.24
C ASN A 168 -13.86 3.89 -6.58
N ILE A 169 -13.27 2.91 -7.28
CA ILE A 169 -12.10 2.17 -6.78
C ILE A 169 -10.92 3.12 -6.57
N VAL A 170 -10.60 3.95 -7.56
CA VAL A 170 -9.51 4.94 -7.47
C VAL A 170 -9.76 5.91 -6.32
N SER A 171 -10.97 6.45 -6.19
CA SER A 171 -11.33 7.31 -5.04
C SER A 171 -11.18 6.59 -3.71
N THR A 172 -11.63 5.33 -3.57
CA THR A 172 -11.44 4.58 -2.32
C THR A 172 -9.97 4.27 -2.02
N VAL A 173 -9.15 4.04 -3.05
CA VAL A 173 -7.70 3.85 -2.90
C VAL A 173 -7.04 5.16 -2.47
N ASP A 174 -7.41 6.28 -3.07
CA ASP A 174 -6.92 7.61 -2.71
C ASP A 174 -7.35 8.01 -1.30
N ASP A 175 -8.58 7.68 -0.88
CA ASP A 175 -9.08 7.88 0.48
C ASP A 175 -8.27 7.04 1.50
N ILE A 176 -7.98 5.78 1.18
CA ILE A 176 -7.11 4.91 2.00
C ILE A 176 -5.68 5.46 2.02
N TRP A 177 -5.17 5.97 0.90
CA TRP A 177 -3.83 6.54 0.82
C TRP A 177 -3.72 7.84 1.61
N GLN A 178 -4.73 8.71 1.55
CA GLN A 178 -4.83 9.91 2.39
C GLN A 178 -4.96 9.56 3.86
N MET A 179 -5.71 8.52 4.23
CA MET A 179 -5.74 8.04 5.62
C MET A 179 -4.39 7.48 6.04
N LYS A 180 -3.70 6.72 5.19
CA LYS A 180 -2.35 6.22 5.45
C LYS A 180 -1.35 7.36 5.62
N ASP A 181 -1.48 8.41 4.82
CA ASP A 181 -0.61 9.59 4.88
C ASP A 181 -0.93 10.49 6.08
N LYS A 182 -2.22 10.68 6.43
CA LYS A 182 -2.63 11.30 7.70
C LYS A 182 -2.09 10.51 8.88
N LEU A 183 -2.29 9.20 8.92
CA LEU A 183 -1.70 8.34 9.94
C LEU A 183 -0.18 8.40 9.97
N CYS A 184 0.50 8.46 8.81
CA CYS A 184 1.95 8.64 8.75
C CYS A 184 2.41 10.04 9.16
N ALA A 185 1.58 11.08 8.97
CA ALA A 185 1.82 12.44 9.42
C ALA A 185 1.56 12.57 10.93
N ASP A 186 0.50 11.95 11.44
CA ASP A 186 0.16 11.82 12.87
C ASP A 186 1.19 10.95 13.61
N LEU A 187 1.83 9.99 12.93
CA LEU A 187 2.99 9.24 13.42
C LEU A 187 4.29 10.06 13.41
N LYS A 188 4.38 11.14 12.61
CA LYS A 188 5.54 12.05 12.53
C LYS A 188 5.41 13.27 13.45
N VAL A 189 4.18 13.71 13.73
CA VAL A 189 3.88 14.71 14.75
C VAL A 189 3.60 13.95 16.04
N LEU A 190 4.65 13.47 16.68
CA LEU A 190 4.57 12.89 18.03
C LEU A 190 4.88 14.01 19.03
N PRO A 191 3.93 14.50 19.84
CA PRO A 191 4.24 15.22 21.07
C PRO A 191 4.73 14.19 22.10
N GLU A 192 5.73 14.58 22.88
CA GLU A 192 6.47 13.75 23.82
C GLU A 192 5.68 13.37 25.09
N ASP A 193 4.38 13.73 25.17
CA ASP A 193 3.50 13.46 26.31
C ASP A 193 2.44 12.39 26.02
N GLY A 194 2.45 11.36 26.86
CA GLY A 194 1.80 10.06 26.66
C GLY A 194 0.31 9.95 27.03
N SER A 195 -0.43 11.03 27.28
CA SER A 195 -1.84 10.95 27.72
C SER A 195 -2.87 11.11 26.57
N CYS A 196 -2.65 11.99 25.60
CA CYS A 196 -3.51 12.07 24.39
C CYS A 196 -3.37 10.82 23.50
N LEU A 197 -2.28 10.07 23.68
CA LEU A 197 -1.98 8.81 23.01
C LEU A 197 -2.97 7.70 23.34
N GLN A 198 -3.77 7.76 24.41
CA GLN A 198 -4.55 6.59 24.85
C GLN A 198 -5.94 6.48 24.18
N ASN A 199 -6.62 7.61 23.95
CA ASN A 199 -7.87 7.66 23.19
C ASN A 199 -7.61 7.56 21.67
N SER A 200 -6.55 8.22 21.18
CA SER A 200 -6.10 8.05 19.79
C SER A 200 -5.52 6.65 19.54
N SER A 201 -4.83 6.03 20.51
CA SER A 201 -4.41 4.62 20.41
C SER A 201 -5.57 3.65 20.57
N SER A 202 -6.60 3.94 21.38
CA SER A 202 -7.78 3.06 21.47
C SER A 202 -8.60 3.14 20.19
N ASP A 203 -8.79 4.33 19.61
CA ASP A 203 -9.42 4.52 18.30
C ASP A 203 -8.58 3.93 17.17
N LEU A 204 -7.24 4.06 17.22
CA LEU A 204 -6.33 3.40 16.31
C LEU A 204 -6.37 1.88 16.50
N HIS A 205 -6.48 1.38 17.72
CA HIS A 205 -6.52 -0.04 18.03
C HIS A 205 -7.88 -0.65 17.66
N ILE A 206 -8.97 0.10 17.81
CA ILE A 206 -10.30 -0.23 17.31
C ILE A 206 -10.28 -0.20 15.78
N GLY A 207 -9.68 0.82 15.17
CA GLY A 207 -9.46 0.91 13.73
C GLY A 207 -8.62 -0.24 13.19
N VAL A 208 -7.53 -0.61 13.85
CA VAL A 208 -6.69 -1.77 13.53
C VAL A 208 -7.42 -3.08 13.79
N LYS A 209 -8.28 -3.17 14.80
CA LYS A 209 -9.10 -4.37 15.08
C LYS A 209 -10.21 -4.51 14.04
N ASN A 210 -10.86 -3.43 13.65
CA ASN A 210 -11.86 -3.37 12.58
C ASN A 210 -11.23 -3.66 11.23
N LEU A 211 -10.03 -3.13 10.94
CA LEU A 211 -9.23 -3.47 9.76
C LEU A 211 -8.83 -4.93 9.77
N ARG A 212 -8.36 -5.46 10.89
CA ARG A 212 -8.01 -6.88 11.02
C ARG A 212 -9.25 -7.77 10.85
N GLN A 213 -10.41 -7.32 11.30
CA GLN A 213 -11.67 -8.02 11.14
C GLN A 213 -12.18 -7.99 9.69
N THR A 214 -12.14 -6.84 9.03
CA THR A 214 -12.47 -6.71 7.60
C THR A 214 -11.47 -7.46 6.72
N ILE A 215 -10.18 -7.47 7.05
CA ILE A 215 -9.15 -8.30 6.39
C ILE A 215 -9.45 -9.78 6.60
N ASN A 216 -9.83 -10.20 7.80
CA ASN A 216 -10.22 -11.60 8.07
C ASN A 216 -11.48 -11.99 7.31
N GLU A 217 -12.49 -11.12 7.24
CA GLU A 217 -13.70 -11.33 6.44
C GLU A 217 -13.37 -11.40 4.94
N LEU A 218 -12.47 -10.54 4.45
CA LEU A 218 -11.98 -10.57 3.08
C LEU A 218 -11.22 -11.88 2.80
N HIS A 219 -10.37 -12.34 3.72
CA HIS A 219 -9.68 -13.62 3.60
C HIS A 219 -10.65 -14.80 3.60
N LEU A 220 -11.70 -14.78 4.43
CA LEU A 220 -12.74 -15.79 4.43
C LEU A 220 -13.50 -15.81 3.10
N LYS A 221 -13.85 -14.64 2.55
CA LYS A 221 -14.47 -14.52 1.23
C LYS A 221 -13.53 -15.00 0.12
N HIS A 222 -12.25 -14.63 0.17
CA HIS A 222 -11.25 -15.09 -0.80
C HIS A 222 -11.08 -16.61 -0.74
N ARG A 223 -11.06 -17.20 0.46
CA ARG A 223 -10.99 -18.65 0.65
C ARG A 223 -12.24 -19.35 0.10
N SER A 224 -13.42 -18.79 0.32
CA SER A 224 -14.68 -19.28 -0.24
C SER A 224 -14.70 -19.20 -1.77
N LEU A 225 -14.29 -18.05 -2.34
CA LEU A 225 -14.18 -17.85 -3.78
C LEU A 225 -13.16 -18.79 -4.41
N ALA A 226 -12.00 -18.98 -3.77
CA ALA A 226 -10.98 -19.93 -4.22
C ALA A 226 -11.50 -21.37 -4.19
N GLY A 227 -12.27 -21.75 -3.16
CA GLY A 227 -12.97 -23.03 -3.10
C GLY A 227 -14.00 -23.20 -4.22
N ALA A 228 -14.79 -22.16 -4.50
CA ALA A 228 -15.76 -22.18 -5.60
C ALA A 228 -15.08 -22.30 -6.98
N LEU A 229 -13.97 -21.58 -7.19
CA LEU A 229 -13.16 -21.68 -8.41
C LEU A 229 -12.54 -23.06 -8.58
N GLN A 230 -12.05 -23.67 -7.50
CA GLN A 230 -11.51 -25.02 -7.52
C GLN A 230 -12.61 -26.03 -7.87
N ASN A 231 -13.79 -25.93 -7.24
CA ASN A 231 -14.93 -26.78 -7.56
C ASN A 231 -15.37 -26.65 -9.02
N HIS A 232 -15.35 -25.43 -9.58
CA HIS A 232 -15.65 -25.20 -10.99
C HIS A 232 -14.61 -25.87 -11.90
N ARG A 233 -13.31 -25.76 -11.57
CA ARG A 233 -12.24 -26.44 -12.32
C ARG A 233 -12.37 -27.97 -12.27
N ASP A 234 -12.71 -28.51 -11.11
CA ASP A 234 -12.89 -29.96 -10.93
C ASP A 234 -14.13 -30.46 -11.71
N THR A 235 -15.20 -29.68 -11.70
CA THR A 235 -16.42 -29.96 -12.49
C THR A 235 -16.14 -29.89 -13.99
N ASP A 236 -15.39 -28.89 -14.45
CA ASP A 236 -14.99 -28.76 -15.86
C ASP A 236 -14.09 -29.94 -16.29
N ALA A 237 -13.13 -30.34 -15.45
CA ALA A 237 -12.29 -31.51 -15.70
C ALA A 237 -13.12 -32.80 -15.79
N LYS A 238 -14.12 -32.98 -14.90
CA LYS A 238 -15.06 -34.10 -14.95
C LYS A 238 -15.88 -34.10 -16.22
N ASN A 239 -16.49 -32.97 -16.58
CA ASN A 239 -17.28 -32.81 -17.81
C ASN A 239 -16.43 -33.10 -19.05
N LYS A 240 -15.17 -32.64 -19.07
CA LYS A 240 -14.23 -32.91 -20.16
C LYS A 240 -13.87 -34.39 -20.29
N ALA A 241 -13.75 -35.10 -19.17
CA ALA A 241 -13.54 -36.55 -19.15
C ALA A 241 -14.78 -37.29 -19.65
N GLU A 242 -15.97 -36.92 -19.20
CA GLU A 242 -17.26 -37.49 -19.66
C GLU A 242 -17.46 -37.27 -21.16
N LEU A 243 -17.20 -36.07 -21.67
CA LEU A 243 -17.25 -35.80 -23.12
C LEU A 243 -16.28 -36.67 -23.92
N LYS A 244 -15.09 -36.97 -23.37
CA LYS A 244 -14.13 -37.86 -24.01
C LYS A 244 -14.61 -39.31 -24.02
N CYS A 245 -15.23 -39.77 -22.93
CA CYS A 245 -15.85 -41.10 -22.85
C CYS A 245 -17.03 -41.24 -23.83
N LEU A 246 -17.96 -40.28 -23.82
CA LEU A 246 -19.12 -40.24 -24.72
C LEU A 246 -18.70 -40.20 -26.19
N ARG A 247 -17.65 -39.45 -26.53
CA ARG A 247 -17.06 -39.46 -27.88
C ARG A 247 -16.57 -40.87 -28.25
N GLY A 248 -15.86 -41.54 -27.35
CA GLY A 248 -15.39 -42.90 -27.59
C GLY A 248 -16.52 -43.92 -27.72
N GLU A 249 -17.62 -43.75 -26.98
CA GLU A 249 -18.83 -44.57 -27.15
C GLU A 249 -19.54 -44.29 -28.48
N LEU A 250 -19.63 -43.03 -28.89
CA LEU A 250 -20.16 -42.64 -30.18
C LEU A 250 -19.35 -43.25 -31.33
N GLU A 251 -18.02 -43.19 -31.27
CA GLU A 251 -17.15 -43.82 -32.28
C GLU A 251 -17.37 -45.35 -32.35
N LYS A 252 -17.54 -46.02 -31.21
CA LYS A 252 -17.86 -47.47 -31.16
C LYS A 252 -19.21 -47.78 -31.78
N THR A 253 -20.24 -46.99 -31.48
CA THR A 253 -21.59 -47.19 -32.02
C THR A 253 -21.66 -46.93 -33.52
N VAL A 254 -20.96 -45.89 -34.01
CA VAL A 254 -20.80 -45.62 -35.45
C VAL A 254 -20.11 -46.80 -36.14
N ALA A 255 -19.02 -47.33 -35.58
CA ALA A 255 -18.33 -48.50 -36.15
C ALA A 255 -19.24 -49.75 -36.19
N HIS A 256 -20.07 -49.98 -35.17
CA HIS A 256 -21.04 -51.07 -35.17
C HIS A 256 -22.15 -50.87 -36.20
N LEU A 257 -22.61 -49.64 -36.40
CA LEU A 257 -23.61 -49.30 -37.41
C LEU A 257 -23.07 -49.52 -38.83
N ASP A 258 -21.84 -49.09 -39.11
CA ASP A 258 -21.16 -49.33 -40.38
C ASP A 258 -21.04 -50.83 -40.68
N GLU A 259 -20.70 -51.63 -39.67
CA GLU A 259 -20.63 -53.09 -39.81
C GLU A 259 -21.99 -53.73 -40.09
N SER A 260 -23.05 -53.24 -39.43
CA SER A 260 -24.43 -53.67 -39.72
C SER A 260 -24.85 -53.33 -41.15
N ASN A 261 -24.52 -52.12 -41.61
CA ASN A 261 -24.81 -51.67 -42.98
C ASN A 261 -24.07 -52.52 -44.03
N ARG A 262 -22.81 -52.89 -43.77
CA ARG A 262 -22.06 -53.83 -44.63
C ARG A 262 -22.77 -55.18 -44.74
N LYS A 263 -23.23 -55.75 -43.62
CA LYS A 263 -23.98 -57.02 -43.60
C LYS A 263 -25.30 -56.93 -44.38
N LEU A 264 -26.00 -55.80 -44.26
CA LEU A 264 -27.27 -55.57 -44.96
C LEU A 264 -27.07 -55.44 -46.47
N ALA A 265 -25.96 -54.83 -46.91
CA ALA A 265 -25.59 -54.76 -48.32
C ALA A 265 -25.36 -56.15 -48.92
N ILE A 266 -24.73 -57.08 -48.17
CA ILE A 266 -24.50 -58.47 -48.60
C ILE A 266 -25.83 -59.20 -48.79
N LEU A 267 -26.75 -59.12 -47.83
CA LEU A 267 -28.07 -59.75 -47.92
C LEU A 267 -28.92 -59.21 -49.09
N LYS A 268 -28.77 -57.92 -49.41
CA LYS A 268 -29.46 -57.30 -50.56
C LYS A 268 -28.95 -57.86 -51.89
N ALA A 269 -27.63 -58.07 -52.02
CA ALA A 269 -27.03 -58.68 -53.20
C ALA A 269 -27.49 -60.14 -53.42
N GLU A 270 -27.66 -60.92 -52.36
CA GLU A 270 -28.17 -62.31 -52.45
C GLU A 270 -29.63 -62.38 -52.91
N LYS A 271 -30.47 -61.45 -52.44
CA LYS A 271 -31.89 -61.37 -52.82
C LYS A 271 -32.08 -61.08 -54.31
N ASP A 272 -31.27 -60.18 -54.87
CA ASP A 272 -31.41 -59.77 -56.26
C ASP A 272 -30.96 -60.88 -57.24
N ALA A 273 -30.10 -61.82 -56.82
CA ALA A 273 -29.69 -62.98 -57.60
C ALA A 273 -30.80 -64.05 -57.79
N ALA A 274 -31.81 -64.11 -56.91
CA ALA A 274 -32.80 -65.19 -56.89
C ALA A 274 -34.05 -64.95 -57.79
N LYS A 275 -34.23 -63.76 -58.37
CA LYS A 275 -35.45 -63.38 -59.13
C LYS A 275 -35.48 -63.78 -60.61
N GLY A 276 -34.49 -64.53 -61.11
CA GLY A 276 -34.22 -64.68 -62.56
C GLY A 276 -34.88 -65.82 -63.35
N VAL A 277 -35.86 -66.58 -62.85
CA VAL A 277 -36.38 -67.78 -63.56
C VAL A 277 -37.90 -67.73 -63.79
N LEU A 278 -38.35 -67.79 -65.06
CA LEU A 278 -39.75 -67.79 -65.53
C LEU A 278 -40.05 -69.04 -66.40
N PHE A 279 -41.28 -69.58 -66.34
CA PHE A 279 -41.79 -70.74 -67.11
C PHE A 279 -42.77 -70.34 -68.24
N PRO A 280 -42.84 -71.06 -69.39
CA PRO A 280 -43.79 -70.78 -70.48
C PRO A 280 -44.97 -71.79 -70.58
N VAL A 281 -46.13 -71.30 -71.07
CA VAL A 281 -47.38 -72.04 -71.39
C VAL A 281 -47.66 -71.90 -72.90
N LEU A 282 -48.13 -72.97 -73.57
CA LEU A 282 -48.63 -72.92 -74.95
C LEU A 282 -49.97 -73.68 -75.11
N ASN A 283 -50.94 -73.02 -75.77
CA ASN A 283 -52.24 -73.53 -76.23
C ASN A 283 -52.29 -73.52 -77.76
N LEU A 284 -52.82 -74.56 -78.41
CA LEU A 284 -53.24 -74.58 -79.83
C LEU A 284 -54.15 -75.82 -80.03
N GLY A 285 -55.35 -75.81 -80.63
CA GLY A 285 -56.01 -74.86 -81.53
C GLY A 285 -56.48 -75.58 -82.81
N ASN A 286 -57.69 -76.15 -82.77
CA ASN A 286 -58.35 -77.05 -83.73
C ASN A 286 -58.69 -76.44 -85.13
N LYS A 287 -58.78 -77.24 -86.22
CA LYS A 287 -59.64 -77.01 -87.42
C LYS A 287 -59.65 -78.19 -88.44
N HIS A 288 -60.87 -78.60 -88.82
CA HIS A 288 -61.26 -79.70 -89.74
C HIS A 288 -61.12 -79.40 -91.25
N SER A 289 -61.03 -80.45 -92.08
CA SER A 289 -61.65 -80.51 -93.42
C SER A 289 -61.88 -81.95 -93.90
N ALA A 290 -63.13 -82.27 -94.26
CA ALA A 290 -63.66 -83.59 -94.54
C ALA A 290 -63.51 -84.03 -96.01
N ASN A 291 -62.95 -85.23 -96.27
CA ASN A 291 -63.27 -86.06 -97.44
C ASN A 291 -62.66 -87.49 -97.41
N ASP A 292 -63.17 -88.46 -96.62
CA ASP A 292 -62.93 -89.89 -96.89
C ASP A 292 -63.95 -90.87 -96.24
N LYS A 293 -65.26 -90.68 -96.49
CA LYS A 293 -66.43 -91.22 -95.73
C LYS A 293 -66.64 -92.75 -95.57
N ALA A 294 -65.66 -93.61 -95.85
CA ALA A 294 -65.70 -95.03 -95.48
C ALA A 294 -64.44 -95.54 -94.77
N ARG A 295 -63.26 -94.93 -94.99
CA ARG A 295 -62.11 -95.06 -94.06
C ARG A 295 -62.26 -94.14 -92.85
N ASP A 296 -62.92 -92.99 -93.00
CA ASP A 296 -63.22 -92.03 -91.92
C ASP A 296 -63.96 -92.70 -90.77
N LYS A 297 -65.02 -93.49 -91.00
CA LYS A 297 -65.83 -94.03 -89.89
C LYS A 297 -65.08 -95.04 -89.01
N GLN A 298 -64.17 -95.83 -89.58
CA GLN A 298 -63.31 -96.74 -88.82
C GLN A 298 -62.22 -95.96 -88.07
N ARG A 299 -61.68 -94.92 -88.71
CA ARG A 299 -60.67 -94.03 -88.13
C ARG A 299 -61.28 -93.17 -87.01
N ASP A 300 -62.46 -92.59 -87.21
CA ASP A 300 -63.29 -91.88 -86.23
C ASP A 300 -63.70 -92.77 -85.05
N MET A 301 -63.98 -94.06 -85.28
CA MET A 301 -64.26 -95.02 -84.20
C MET A 301 -63.00 -95.32 -83.40
N GLN A 302 -61.85 -95.55 -84.05
CA GLN A 302 -60.55 -95.69 -83.38
C GLN A 302 -60.13 -94.39 -82.68
N ASP A 303 -60.43 -93.23 -83.25
CA ASP A 303 -60.15 -91.91 -82.68
C ASP A 303 -61.07 -91.65 -81.48
N MET A 304 -62.35 -92.06 -81.53
CA MET A 304 -63.25 -92.07 -80.38
C MET A 304 -62.79 -93.03 -79.28
N GLU A 305 -62.31 -94.23 -79.61
CA GLU A 305 -61.72 -95.14 -78.64
C GLU A 305 -60.43 -94.58 -78.02
N SER A 306 -59.59 -93.93 -78.83
CA SER A 306 -58.35 -93.30 -78.36
C SER A 306 -58.63 -92.10 -77.45
N THR A 307 -59.62 -91.27 -77.79
CA THR A 307 -60.05 -90.13 -76.97
C THR A 307 -60.76 -90.59 -75.70
N LEU A 308 -61.57 -91.66 -75.73
CA LEU A 308 -62.13 -92.27 -74.53
C LEU A 308 -61.03 -92.82 -73.60
N LYS A 309 -60.02 -93.47 -74.17
CA LYS A 309 -58.86 -93.94 -73.41
C LYS A 309 -58.07 -92.77 -72.80
N GLU A 310 -57.84 -91.72 -73.57
CA GLU A 310 -57.17 -90.51 -73.09
C GLU A 310 -57.98 -89.82 -71.97
N TYR A 311 -59.31 -89.74 -72.09
CA TYR A 311 -60.18 -89.22 -71.03
C TYR A 311 -60.16 -90.09 -69.77
N LEU A 312 -60.12 -91.41 -69.90
CA LEU A 312 -59.95 -92.33 -68.77
C LEU A 312 -58.58 -92.17 -68.10
N ASP A 313 -57.52 -92.05 -68.89
CA ASP A 313 -56.16 -91.82 -68.40
C ASP A 313 -56.04 -90.44 -67.73
N GLN A 314 -56.65 -89.39 -68.30
CA GLN A 314 -56.73 -88.07 -67.67
C GLN A 314 -57.57 -88.09 -66.38
N SER A 315 -58.68 -88.82 -66.35
CA SER A 315 -59.52 -88.96 -65.16
C SER A 315 -58.80 -89.73 -64.06
N SER A 316 -58.07 -90.79 -64.41
CA SER A 316 -57.28 -91.56 -63.45
C SER A 316 -56.08 -90.76 -62.94
N PHE A 317 -55.41 -89.98 -63.79
CA PHE A 317 -54.36 -89.06 -63.38
C PHE A 317 -54.88 -87.97 -62.44
N ARG A 318 -56.02 -87.34 -62.76
CA ARG A 318 -56.67 -86.37 -61.86
C ARG A 318 -57.07 -86.99 -60.53
N LEU A 319 -57.55 -88.23 -60.53
CA LEU A 319 -57.87 -88.96 -59.30
C LEU A 319 -56.62 -89.24 -58.47
N LEU A 320 -55.51 -89.63 -59.11
CA LEU A 320 -54.24 -89.88 -58.45
C LEU A 320 -53.65 -88.59 -57.85
N GLU A 321 -53.69 -87.47 -58.58
CA GLU A 321 -53.27 -86.16 -58.08
C GLU A 321 -54.16 -85.69 -56.94
N LEU A 322 -55.48 -85.91 -57.02
CA LEU A 322 -56.39 -85.60 -55.93
C LEU A 322 -56.06 -86.41 -54.67
N ASN A 323 -55.74 -87.70 -54.81
CA ASN A 323 -55.32 -88.55 -53.70
C ASN A 323 -53.98 -88.08 -53.11
N ARG A 324 -53.01 -87.72 -53.95
CA ARG A 324 -51.71 -87.16 -53.54
C ARG A 324 -51.89 -85.86 -52.73
N LEU A 325 -52.72 -84.93 -53.21
CA LEU A 325 -53.05 -83.69 -52.51
C LEU A 325 -53.81 -83.94 -51.20
N HIS A 326 -54.65 -84.98 -51.13
CA HIS A 326 -55.30 -85.38 -49.89
C HIS A 326 -54.30 -85.92 -48.86
N GLU A 327 -53.32 -86.72 -49.29
CA GLU A 327 -52.24 -87.18 -48.41
C GLU A 327 -51.39 -86.01 -47.91
N GLU A 328 -51.01 -85.06 -48.77
CA GLU A 328 -50.30 -83.83 -48.38
C GLU A 328 -51.10 -83.02 -47.36
N ARG A 329 -52.41 -82.85 -47.59
CA ARG A 329 -53.30 -82.15 -46.65
C ARG A 329 -53.34 -82.85 -45.30
N ILE A 330 -53.40 -84.18 -45.28
CA ILE A 330 -53.37 -84.96 -44.03
C ILE A 330 -52.04 -84.74 -43.30
N ASP A 331 -50.93 -84.72 -44.02
CA ASP A 331 -49.61 -84.51 -43.41
C ASP A 331 -49.43 -83.09 -42.84
N ILE A 332 -49.91 -82.06 -43.54
CA ILE A 332 -49.94 -80.69 -43.03
C ILE A 332 -50.80 -80.61 -41.74
N LEU A 333 -51.97 -81.26 -41.72
CA LEU A 333 -52.83 -81.27 -40.54
C LEU A 333 -52.14 -81.97 -39.34
N LYS A 334 -51.39 -83.05 -39.58
CA LYS A 334 -50.56 -83.68 -38.53
C LYS A 334 -49.48 -82.74 -38.02
N GLN A 335 -48.77 -82.03 -38.91
CA GLN A 335 -47.76 -81.05 -38.50
C GLN A 335 -48.37 -79.92 -37.66
N LEU A 336 -49.53 -79.41 -38.05
CA LEU A 336 -50.23 -78.36 -37.32
C LEU A 336 -50.67 -78.83 -35.93
N SER A 337 -51.17 -80.06 -35.82
CA SER A 337 -51.49 -80.68 -34.53
C SER A 337 -50.25 -80.82 -33.62
N ASN A 338 -49.12 -81.26 -34.18
CA ASN A 338 -47.86 -81.37 -33.44
C ASN A 338 -47.36 -80.02 -32.93
N LEU A 339 -47.43 -78.96 -33.75
CA LEU A 339 -47.08 -77.61 -33.34
C LEU A 339 -48.02 -77.07 -32.25
N GLN A 340 -49.32 -77.30 -32.38
CA GLN A 340 -50.30 -76.91 -31.37
C GLN A 340 -50.04 -77.61 -30.03
N ASN A 341 -49.68 -78.90 -30.05
CA ASN A 341 -49.32 -79.64 -28.85
C ASN A 341 -48.03 -79.11 -28.21
N LYS A 342 -46.99 -78.79 -29.00
CA LYS A 342 -45.78 -78.15 -28.49
C LYS A 342 -46.09 -76.79 -27.82
N LEU A 343 -46.93 -75.96 -28.43
CA LEU A 343 -47.33 -74.68 -27.87
C LEU A 343 -48.11 -74.83 -26.55
N LYS A 344 -49.04 -75.79 -26.48
CA LYS A 344 -49.75 -76.12 -25.23
C LYS A 344 -48.79 -76.55 -24.13
N ASN A 345 -47.77 -77.35 -24.46
CA ASN A 345 -46.75 -77.76 -23.50
C ASN A 345 -45.94 -76.57 -22.98
N VAL A 346 -45.52 -75.63 -23.84
CA VAL A 346 -44.83 -74.41 -23.41
C VAL A 346 -45.72 -73.56 -22.51
N LYS A 347 -47.00 -73.39 -22.86
CA LYS A 347 -47.95 -72.64 -22.02
C LYS A 347 -48.13 -73.32 -20.66
N ALA A 348 -48.24 -74.65 -20.63
CA ALA A 348 -48.33 -75.43 -19.40
C ALA A 348 -47.07 -75.32 -18.53
N ILE A 349 -45.88 -75.31 -19.14
CA ILE A 349 -44.61 -75.09 -18.45
C ILE A 349 -44.57 -73.67 -17.85
N CYS A 350 -44.93 -72.64 -18.61
CA CYS A 350 -44.94 -71.26 -18.12
C CYS A 350 -45.99 -71.01 -17.02
N SER A 351 -47.09 -71.77 -17.01
CA SER A 351 -48.08 -71.75 -15.93
C SER A 351 -47.79 -72.73 -14.79
N SER A 352 -46.71 -73.52 -14.88
CA SER A 352 -46.37 -74.50 -13.86
C SER A 352 -45.82 -73.83 -12.60
N GLN A 353 -46.12 -74.42 -11.45
CA GLN A 353 -45.67 -73.90 -10.15
C GLN A 353 -44.15 -73.76 -10.04
N PRO A 354 -43.30 -74.70 -10.52
CA PRO A 354 -41.86 -74.53 -10.47
C PRO A 354 -41.36 -73.33 -11.28
N TYR A 355 -41.93 -73.09 -12.46
CA TYR A 355 -41.56 -71.93 -13.29
C TYR A 355 -41.98 -70.61 -12.64
N ALA A 356 -43.18 -70.55 -12.04
CA ALA A 356 -43.63 -69.39 -11.29
C ALA A 356 -42.72 -69.09 -10.09
N LEU A 357 -42.31 -70.13 -9.34
CA LEU A 357 -41.39 -70.00 -8.22
C LEU A 357 -40.01 -69.51 -8.66
N VAL A 358 -39.45 -70.06 -9.75
CA VAL A 358 -38.17 -69.57 -10.32
C VAL A 358 -38.28 -68.12 -10.79
N LYS A 359 -39.41 -67.72 -11.39
CA LYS A 359 -39.65 -66.33 -11.81
C LYS A 359 -39.72 -65.38 -10.62
N GLU A 360 -40.40 -65.77 -9.54
CA GLU A 360 -40.46 -64.99 -8.29
C GLU A 360 -39.09 -64.89 -7.64
N GLN A 361 -38.35 -65.99 -7.58
CA GLN A 361 -37.00 -66.03 -7.03
C GLN A 361 -36.01 -65.17 -7.86
N LEU A 362 -36.17 -65.16 -9.19
CA LEU A 362 -35.43 -64.26 -10.08
C LEU A 362 -35.78 -62.80 -9.80
N ALA A 363 -37.07 -62.46 -9.64
CA ALA A 363 -37.50 -61.12 -9.30
C ALA A 363 -36.91 -60.66 -7.95
N LYS A 364 -36.97 -61.51 -6.93
CA LYS A 364 -36.34 -61.25 -5.63
C LYS A 364 -34.82 -61.05 -5.75
N SER A 365 -34.13 -61.92 -6.49
CA SER A 365 -32.68 -61.77 -6.71
C SER A 365 -32.32 -60.47 -7.43
N LYS A 366 -33.20 -59.97 -8.32
CA LYS A 366 -33.02 -58.70 -9.02
C LYS A 366 -33.18 -57.51 -8.07
N GLU A 367 -34.14 -57.58 -7.15
CA GLU A 367 -34.31 -56.58 -6.09
C GLU A 367 -33.11 -56.59 -5.14
N ASP A 368 -32.64 -57.78 -4.72
CA ASP A 368 -31.46 -57.94 -3.87
C ASP A 368 -30.19 -57.37 -4.55
N VAL A 369 -29.98 -57.63 -5.84
CA VAL A 369 -28.88 -57.03 -6.62
C VAL A 369 -28.99 -55.51 -6.65
N SER A 370 -30.20 -54.97 -6.81
CA SER A 370 -30.42 -53.51 -6.80
C SER A 370 -30.12 -52.92 -5.42
N LEU A 371 -30.48 -53.62 -4.35
CA LEU A 371 -30.15 -53.23 -2.97
C LEU A 371 -28.63 -53.26 -2.75
N TYR A 372 -27.95 -54.33 -3.13
CA TYR A 372 -26.50 -54.45 -2.99
C TYR A 372 -25.76 -53.40 -3.82
N GLN A 373 -26.24 -53.08 -5.02
CA GLN A 373 -25.72 -51.98 -5.83
C GLN A 373 -25.80 -50.65 -5.08
N SER A 374 -26.94 -50.35 -4.46
CA SER A 374 -27.11 -49.11 -3.68
C SER A 374 -26.21 -49.06 -2.44
N LEU A 375 -25.98 -50.20 -1.78
CA LEU A 375 -25.07 -50.29 -0.63
C LEU A 375 -23.61 -50.13 -1.07
N TYR A 376 -23.23 -50.70 -2.21
CA TYR A 376 -21.91 -50.55 -2.79
C TYR A 376 -21.62 -49.10 -3.17
N GLU A 377 -22.58 -48.41 -3.78
CA GLU A 377 -22.46 -46.97 -4.10
C GLU A 377 -22.26 -46.12 -2.83
N LYS A 378 -23.00 -46.42 -1.74
CA LYS A 378 -22.80 -45.76 -0.45
C LYS A 378 -21.41 -46.01 0.13
N LEU A 379 -20.94 -47.26 0.09
CA LEU A 379 -19.60 -47.63 0.56
C LEU A 379 -18.50 -46.98 -0.29
N GLN A 380 -18.72 -46.84 -1.60
CA GLN A 380 -17.79 -46.18 -2.50
C GLN A 380 -17.64 -44.69 -2.14
N VAL A 381 -18.76 -44.00 -1.87
CA VAL A 381 -18.76 -42.62 -1.38
C VAL A 381 -18.08 -42.50 -0.02
N GLU A 382 -18.33 -43.43 0.90
CA GLU A 382 -17.68 -43.45 2.22
C GLU A 382 -16.17 -43.64 2.11
N LYS A 383 -15.71 -44.55 1.24
CA LYS A 383 -14.29 -44.73 0.92
C LYS A 383 -13.67 -43.43 0.41
N ASP A 384 -14.30 -42.77 -0.55
CA ASP A 384 -13.78 -41.52 -1.11
C ASP A 384 -13.71 -40.41 -0.03
N ASN A 385 -14.73 -40.30 0.82
CA ASN A 385 -14.72 -39.40 1.98
C ASN A 385 -13.57 -39.71 2.96
N LEU A 386 -13.31 -40.98 3.25
CA LEU A 386 -12.18 -41.38 4.11
C LEU A 386 -10.83 -41.01 3.49
N THR A 387 -10.65 -41.24 2.18
CA THR A 387 -9.41 -40.83 1.50
C THR A 387 -9.22 -39.31 1.51
N TRP A 388 -10.30 -38.54 1.45
CA TRP A 388 -10.23 -37.08 1.55
C TRP A 388 -9.84 -36.63 2.97
N ARG A 389 -10.45 -37.22 4.01
CA ARG A 389 -10.07 -36.97 5.41
C ARG A 389 -8.61 -37.35 5.68
N GLU A 390 -8.14 -38.46 5.14
CA GLU A 390 -6.74 -38.87 5.27
C GLU A 390 -5.79 -37.81 4.68
N LYS A 391 -6.07 -37.31 3.47
CA LYS A 391 -5.29 -36.23 2.85
C LYS A 391 -5.33 -34.94 3.68
N GLU A 392 -6.49 -34.59 4.23
CA GLU A 392 -6.63 -33.43 5.11
C GLU A 392 -5.77 -33.56 6.38
N MET A 393 -5.75 -34.75 7.00
CA MET A 393 -4.93 -35.02 8.17
C MET A 393 -3.43 -35.02 7.85
N ASN A 394 -3.04 -35.55 6.68
CA ASN A 394 -1.66 -35.48 6.21
C ASN A 394 -1.21 -34.02 6.03
N LEU A 395 -2.03 -33.18 5.39
CA LEU A 395 -1.72 -31.75 5.27
C LEU A 395 -1.60 -31.06 6.63
N LYS A 396 -2.50 -31.37 7.58
CA LYS A 396 -2.42 -30.86 8.95
C LYS A 396 -1.11 -31.29 9.63
N ASN A 397 -0.67 -32.54 9.43
CA ASN A 397 0.60 -33.04 9.94
C ASN A 397 1.80 -32.31 9.31
N ASP A 398 1.80 -32.08 8.00
CA ASP A 398 2.85 -31.33 7.31
C ASP A 398 2.96 -29.89 7.83
N ILE A 399 1.82 -29.23 8.06
CA ILE A 399 1.78 -27.90 8.65
C ILE A 399 2.37 -27.91 10.07
N ILE A 400 2.00 -28.88 10.91
CA ILE A 400 2.54 -29.02 12.26
C ILE A 400 4.06 -29.25 12.22
N ASP A 401 4.56 -30.07 11.28
CA ASP A 401 5.98 -30.32 11.10
C ASP A 401 6.75 -29.05 10.68
N VAL A 402 6.19 -28.26 9.76
CA VAL A 402 6.74 -26.94 9.38
C VAL A 402 6.78 -25.99 10.59
N PHE A 403 5.72 -25.94 11.40
CA PHE A 403 5.71 -25.13 12.62
C PHE A 403 6.76 -25.61 13.64
N ARG A 404 6.92 -26.93 13.83
CA ARG A 404 7.96 -27.47 14.71
C ARG A 404 9.36 -27.07 14.24
N ARG A 405 9.66 -27.21 12.94
CA ARG A 405 10.96 -26.77 12.38
C ARG A 405 11.18 -25.28 12.53
N SER A 406 10.14 -24.47 12.32
CA SER A 406 10.23 -23.02 12.49
C SER A 406 10.49 -22.65 13.96
N SER A 407 9.83 -23.34 14.90
CA SER A 407 10.07 -23.19 16.34
C SER A 407 11.51 -23.55 16.71
N THR A 408 12.02 -24.70 16.26
CA THR A 408 13.39 -25.11 16.61
C THR A 408 14.45 -24.16 16.06
N VAL A 409 14.22 -23.56 14.90
CA VAL A 409 15.09 -22.50 14.35
C VAL A 409 15.02 -21.24 15.22
N ALA A 410 13.82 -20.81 15.62
CA ALA A 410 13.65 -19.67 16.52
C ALA A 410 14.31 -19.92 17.88
N ASP A 411 14.12 -21.08 18.48
CA ASP A 411 14.72 -21.48 19.76
C ASP A 411 16.25 -21.50 19.67
N SER A 412 16.80 -22.03 18.56
CA SER A 412 18.25 -22.02 18.31
C SER A 412 18.80 -20.59 18.18
N ARG A 413 18.04 -19.69 17.55
CA ARG A 413 18.40 -18.27 17.42
C ARG A 413 18.34 -17.55 18.76
N ILE A 414 17.33 -17.81 19.58
CA ILE A 414 17.20 -17.29 20.94
C ILE A 414 18.38 -17.75 21.79
N ALA A 415 18.67 -19.05 21.81
CA ALA A 415 19.78 -19.61 22.58
C ALA A 415 21.15 -19.04 22.14
N TRP A 416 21.32 -18.73 20.85
CA TRP A 416 22.51 -18.03 20.36
C TRP A 416 22.58 -16.59 20.87
N LEU A 417 21.47 -15.85 20.80
CA LEU A 417 21.40 -14.46 21.27
C LEU A 417 21.64 -14.37 22.79
N GLU A 418 21.07 -15.27 23.57
CA GLU A 418 21.30 -15.36 25.01
C GLU A 418 22.78 -15.58 25.34
N LYS A 419 23.48 -16.45 24.60
CA LYS A 419 24.93 -16.64 24.76
C LYS A 419 25.72 -15.38 24.44
N GLU A 420 25.37 -14.66 23.37
CA GLU A 420 26.06 -13.42 23.00
C GLU A 420 25.83 -12.30 24.02
N ILE A 421 24.60 -12.18 24.54
CA ILE A 421 24.27 -11.27 25.64
C ILE A 421 25.11 -11.60 26.88
N GLN A 422 25.19 -12.88 27.26
CA GLN A 422 25.98 -13.32 28.41
C GLN A 422 27.47 -12.99 28.25
N LYS A 423 28.02 -13.19 27.04
CA LYS A 423 29.40 -12.82 26.71
C LYS A 423 29.62 -11.32 26.86
N HIS A 424 28.76 -10.48 26.29
CA HIS A 424 28.88 -9.02 26.44
C HIS A 424 28.74 -8.55 27.88
N MET A 425 27.90 -9.20 28.68
CA MET A 425 27.79 -8.91 30.11
C MET A 425 29.10 -9.25 30.85
N GLN A 426 29.76 -10.36 30.51
CA GLN A 426 31.07 -10.71 31.07
C GLN A 426 32.15 -9.71 30.64
N GLU A 427 32.18 -9.31 29.38
CA GLU A 427 33.09 -8.28 28.86
C GLU A 427 32.91 -6.95 29.60
N ARG A 428 31.66 -6.51 29.77
CA ARG A 428 31.32 -5.30 30.53
C ARG A 428 31.84 -5.39 31.98
N ASN A 429 31.57 -6.49 32.66
CA ASN A 429 32.01 -6.68 34.04
C ASN A 429 33.55 -6.69 34.16
N MET A 430 34.26 -7.23 33.16
CA MET A 430 35.73 -7.15 33.11
C MET A 430 36.21 -5.70 32.94
N ILE A 431 35.59 -4.92 32.07
CA ILE A 431 35.93 -3.51 31.86
C ILE A 431 35.65 -2.70 33.14
N GLU A 432 34.51 -2.93 33.77
CA GLU A 432 34.12 -2.29 35.03
C GLU A 432 35.12 -2.62 36.15
N ALA A 433 35.55 -3.88 36.26
CA ALA A 433 36.59 -4.27 37.22
C ALA A 433 37.94 -3.56 36.96
N LYS A 434 38.36 -3.46 35.68
CA LYS A 434 39.58 -2.72 35.31
C LYS A 434 39.47 -1.23 35.61
N LEU A 435 38.30 -0.64 35.41
CA LEU A 435 38.05 0.76 35.73
C LEU A 435 38.11 0.99 37.25
N GLU A 436 37.50 0.12 38.04
CA GLU A 436 37.57 0.14 39.49
C GLU A 436 39.02 0.01 39.97
N GLU A 437 39.81 -0.90 39.40
CA GLU A 437 41.24 -1.04 39.72
C GLU A 437 42.03 0.24 39.40
N ALA A 438 41.85 0.81 38.21
CA ALA A 438 42.47 2.08 37.82
C ALA A 438 42.04 3.25 38.73
N SER A 439 40.80 3.26 39.21
CA SER A 439 40.33 4.27 40.17
C SER A 439 40.99 4.14 41.56
N ARG A 440 41.46 2.93 41.89
CA ARG A 440 42.12 2.60 43.15
C ARG A 440 43.63 2.81 43.09
N GLU A 441 44.21 3.13 41.93
CA GLU A 441 45.65 3.39 41.80
C GLU A 441 46.11 4.42 42.86
N PRO A 442 47.00 4.03 43.78
CA PRO A 442 47.42 4.88 44.90
C PRO A 442 48.01 6.21 44.44
N GLY A 443 48.70 6.20 43.29
CA GLY A 443 49.36 7.38 42.73
C GLY A 443 48.41 8.54 42.45
N ARG A 444 47.15 8.30 42.04
CA ARG A 444 46.19 9.39 41.80
C ARG A 444 45.82 10.09 43.11
N LYS A 445 45.62 9.34 44.20
CA LYS A 445 45.29 9.90 45.51
C LYS A 445 46.47 10.64 46.12
N GLU A 446 47.68 10.09 45.98
CA GLU A 446 48.91 10.72 46.43
C GLU A 446 49.20 12.03 45.69
N ILE A 447 49.07 12.04 44.36
CA ILE A 447 49.21 13.26 43.54
C ILE A 447 48.18 14.32 43.96
N ILE A 448 46.91 13.95 44.15
CA ILE A 448 45.88 14.88 44.61
C ILE A 448 46.20 15.42 46.01
N ALA A 449 46.73 14.59 46.92
CA ALA A 449 47.11 15.02 48.26
C ALA A 449 48.29 16.01 48.23
N GLU A 450 49.32 15.73 47.43
CA GLU A 450 50.46 16.64 47.24
C GLU A 450 50.03 17.96 46.58
N PHE A 451 49.16 17.93 45.56
CA PHE A 451 48.58 19.15 44.98
C PHE A 451 47.78 19.94 46.01
N LYS A 452 46.94 19.29 46.83
CA LYS A 452 46.21 19.96 47.91
C LYS A 452 47.16 20.61 48.91
N LYS A 453 48.23 19.91 49.31
CA LYS A 453 49.25 20.42 50.22
C LYS A 453 49.96 21.65 49.64
N LEU A 454 50.36 21.60 48.38
CA LEU A 454 50.96 22.72 47.65
C LEU A 454 50.02 23.93 47.57
N VAL A 455 48.74 23.70 47.23
CA VAL A 455 47.74 24.79 47.17
C VAL A 455 47.52 25.37 48.57
N SER A 456 47.52 24.54 49.63
CA SER A 456 47.33 25.01 51.00
C SER A 456 48.52 25.79 51.56
N SER A 457 49.75 25.57 51.08
CA SER A 457 50.94 26.33 51.50
C SER A 457 51.13 27.63 50.71
N PHE A 458 50.41 27.80 49.60
CA PHE A 458 50.51 28.99 48.75
C PHE A 458 50.10 30.31 49.46
N PRO A 459 49.01 30.36 50.25
CA PRO A 459 48.66 31.58 50.99
C PRO A 459 49.70 31.99 52.04
N GLU A 460 50.30 31.02 52.73
CA GLU A 460 51.34 31.27 53.73
C GLU A 460 52.63 31.80 53.08
N THR A 461 53.06 31.15 51.99
CA THR A 461 54.23 31.61 51.22
C THR A 461 54.00 32.99 50.61
N MET A 462 52.82 33.25 50.06
CA MET A 462 52.44 34.59 49.57
C MET A 462 52.44 35.62 50.70
N GLY A 463 51.90 35.28 51.88
CA GLY A 463 51.92 36.15 53.05
C GLY A 463 53.34 36.49 53.50
N ASN A 464 54.24 35.50 53.52
CA ASN A 464 55.65 35.70 53.83
C ASN A 464 56.34 36.61 52.82
N MET A 465 56.09 36.42 51.52
CA MET A 465 56.60 37.30 50.47
C MET A 465 56.05 38.73 50.58
N GLN A 466 54.78 38.90 50.91
CA GLN A 466 54.15 40.21 51.11
C GLN A 466 54.77 40.94 52.31
N ASN A 467 55.07 40.23 53.41
CA ASN A 467 55.75 40.76 54.58
C ASN A 467 57.21 41.14 54.27
N GLN A 468 57.92 40.35 53.45
CA GLN A 468 59.26 40.74 52.97
C GLN A 468 59.20 41.99 52.08
N LEU A 469 58.17 42.12 51.25
CA LEU A 469 57.98 43.30 50.42
C LEU A 469 57.71 44.56 51.28
N SER A 470 56.92 44.45 52.36
CA SER A 470 56.67 45.58 53.24
C SER A 470 57.92 46.02 53.99
N THR A 471 58.74 45.08 54.49
CA THR A 471 60.01 45.42 55.16
C THR A 471 61.01 46.06 54.19
N TYR A 472 61.07 45.60 52.94
CA TYR A 472 61.90 46.27 51.93
C TYR A 472 61.39 47.67 51.57
N LYS A 473 60.08 47.89 51.54
CA LYS A 473 59.50 49.23 51.33
C LYS A 473 59.82 50.17 52.50
N GLU A 474 59.73 49.69 53.73
CA GLU A 474 60.09 50.44 54.93
C GLU A 474 61.58 50.80 54.93
N THR A 475 62.44 49.81 54.69
CA THR A 475 63.89 50.03 54.55
C THR A 475 64.21 51.03 53.44
N ALA A 476 63.50 50.98 52.30
CA ALA A 476 63.67 51.95 51.22
C ALA A 476 63.25 53.36 51.67
N SER A 477 62.16 53.49 52.42
CA SER A 477 61.73 54.77 53.01
C SER A 477 62.80 55.34 53.95
N ASP A 478 63.37 54.51 54.82
CA ASP A 478 64.45 54.90 55.73
C ASP A 478 65.69 55.39 54.96
N VAL A 479 66.06 54.71 53.87
CA VAL A 479 67.15 55.15 52.99
C VAL A 479 66.85 56.52 52.36
N HIS A 480 65.60 56.79 51.98
CA HIS A 480 65.21 58.11 51.47
C HIS A 480 65.29 59.19 52.55
N SER A 481 64.86 58.88 53.78
CA SER A 481 65.00 59.77 54.94
C SER A 481 66.46 60.09 55.22
N LEU A 482 67.32 59.07 55.32
CA LEU A 482 68.76 59.24 55.53
C LEU A 482 69.42 60.03 54.39
N ARG A 483 68.98 59.84 53.14
CA ARG A 483 69.47 60.64 52.01
C ARG A 483 69.08 62.11 52.14
N ALA A 484 67.86 62.40 52.57
CA ALA A 484 67.41 63.77 52.81
C ALA A 484 68.21 64.42 53.95
N ASP A 485 68.44 63.70 55.05
CA ASP A 485 69.27 64.15 56.15
C ASP A 485 70.72 64.42 55.71
N PHE A 486 71.29 63.53 54.90
CA PHE A 486 72.62 63.72 54.33
C PHE A 486 72.70 64.98 53.44
N GLN A 487 71.70 65.21 52.57
CA GLN A 487 71.63 66.41 51.75
C GLN A 487 71.51 67.68 52.60
N SER A 488 70.70 67.63 53.67
CA SER A 488 70.57 68.72 54.63
C SER A 488 71.90 69.03 55.32
N LEU A 489 72.59 68.01 55.85
CA LEU A 489 73.90 68.17 56.47
C LEU A 489 74.96 68.66 55.47
N SER A 490 74.97 68.15 54.24
CA SER A 490 75.86 68.62 53.16
C SER A 490 75.62 70.10 52.86
N SER A 491 74.37 70.54 52.77
CA SER A 491 74.05 71.96 52.56
C SER A 491 74.51 72.83 53.73
N MET A 492 74.40 72.33 54.97
CA MET A 492 74.88 73.01 56.16
C MET A 492 76.42 73.12 56.18
N LEU A 493 77.11 72.05 55.77
CA LEU A 493 78.56 72.01 55.63
C LEU A 493 79.04 72.98 54.57
N ASP A 494 78.41 73.03 53.39
CA ASP A 494 78.72 73.99 52.33
C ASP A 494 78.56 75.43 52.82
N ARG A 495 77.47 75.71 53.56
CA ARG A 495 77.25 77.03 54.17
C ARG A 495 78.35 77.39 55.17
N LYS A 496 78.76 76.43 56.00
CA LYS A 496 79.86 76.61 56.97
C LYS A 496 81.22 76.79 56.30
N SER A 497 81.47 76.06 55.22
CA SER A 497 82.66 76.23 54.38
C SER A 497 82.71 77.64 53.78
N LYS A 498 81.60 78.13 53.22
CA LYS A 498 81.49 79.52 52.72
C LYS A 498 81.72 80.55 53.82
N GLU A 499 81.17 80.34 55.02
CA GLU A 499 81.44 81.21 56.19
C GLU A 499 82.93 81.24 56.53
N LEU A 500 83.60 80.07 56.57
CA LEU A 500 85.04 79.99 56.83
C LEU A 500 85.86 80.71 55.74
N GLU A 501 85.51 80.56 54.46
CA GLU A 501 86.16 81.30 53.38
C GLU A 501 85.96 82.83 53.54
N THR A 502 84.77 83.27 53.92
CA THR A 502 84.54 84.71 54.18
C THR A 502 85.32 85.23 55.40
N LEU A 503 85.49 84.41 56.44
CA LEU A 503 86.29 84.76 57.61
C LEU A 503 87.78 84.73 57.30
N SER A 504 88.24 83.76 56.50
CA SER A 504 89.61 83.62 56.02
C SER A 504 90.00 84.83 55.16
N THR A 505 89.17 85.20 54.18
CA THR A 505 89.38 86.40 53.35
C THR A 505 89.37 87.69 54.18
N LYS A 506 88.47 87.82 55.17
CA LYS A 506 88.49 88.94 56.12
C LYS A 506 89.77 88.95 56.95
N SER A 507 90.21 87.81 57.49
CA SER A 507 91.45 87.70 58.27
C SER A 507 92.67 88.05 57.42
N ALA A 508 92.76 87.55 56.19
CA ALA A 508 93.80 87.93 55.24
C ALA A 508 93.78 89.44 54.95
N SER A 509 92.60 90.05 54.76
CA SER A 509 92.50 91.51 54.59
C SER A 509 92.96 92.26 55.84
N GLN A 510 92.59 91.80 57.05
CA GLN A 510 93.04 92.37 58.32
C GLN A 510 94.56 92.24 58.49
N VAL A 511 95.17 91.13 58.06
CA VAL A 511 96.63 90.97 58.06
C VAL A 511 97.29 91.94 57.08
N THR A 512 96.73 92.14 55.88
CA THR A 512 97.27 93.15 54.95
C THR A 512 97.11 94.57 55.49
N GLU A 513 96.00 94.86 56.17
CA GLU A 513 95.77 96.14 56.84
C GLU A 513 96.74 96.32 58.03
N MET A 514 96.99 95.27 58.81
CA MET A 514 97.98 95.26 59.88
C MET A 514 99.39 95.49 59.35
N LEU A 515 99.77 94.88 58.22
CA LEU A 515 101.05 95.15 57.56
C LEU A 515 101.15 96.59 57.03
N LYS A 516 100.07 97.14 56.48
CA LYS A 516 99.98 98.55 56.08
C LYS A 516 100.08 99.49 57.29
N LEU A 517 99.41 99.16 58.39
CA LEU A 517 99.51 99.89 59.66
C LEU A 517 100.89 99.76 60.27
N GLN A 518 101.55 98.61 60.18
CA GLN A 518 102.93 98.42 60.62
C GLN A 518 103.89 99.28 59.79
N ALA A 519 103.70 99.34 58.46
CA ALA A 519 104.43 100.24 57.59
C ALA A 519 104.17 101.70 57.95
N MET A 520 102.89 102.10 58.11
CA MET A 520 102.54 103.43 58.59
C MET A 520 103.08 103.74 59.98
N VAL A 521 103.20 102.78 60.89
CA VAL A 521 103.80 102.97 62.22
C VAL A 521 105.30 103.15 62.11
N ASN A 522 105.97 102.46 61.18
CA ASN A 522 107.39 102.68 60.92
C ASN A 522 107.62 104.05 60.25
N ASP A 523 106.81 104.41 59.26
CA ASP A 523 106.80 105.75 58.65
C ASP A 523 106.41 106.82 59.68
N LEU A 524 105.49 106.53 60.61
CA LEU A 524 105.11 107.41 61.70
C LEU A 524 106.21 107.49 62.75
N LYS A 525 107.00 106.44 62.99
CA LYS A 525 108.18 106.50 63.88
C LYS A 525 109.29 107.33 63.25
N GLU A 526 109.50 107.20 61.94
CA GLU A 526 110.38 108.08 61.17
C GLU A 526 109.84 109.52 61.20
N SER A 527 108.53 109.66 60.97
CA SER A 527 107.84 110.94 61.06
C SER A 527 107.83 111.46 62.47
N ASP A 528 107.80 110.66 63.54
CA ASP A 528 107.83 111.06 64.96
C ASP A 528 109.25 111.39 65.38
N MET A 529 110.28 110.84 64.73
CA MET A 529 111.61 111.42 64.79
C MET A 529 111.61 112.80 64.12
N GLN A 530 111.01 112.94 62.94
CA GLN A 530 110.89 114.22 62.24
C GLN A 530 109.87 115.19 62.88
N LEU A 531 108.88 114.71 63.63
CA LEU A 531 107.79 115.42 64.29
C LEU A 531 108.08 115.56 65.76
N LYS A 532 109.03 114.87 66.38
CA LYS A 532 109.69 115.37 67.59
C LYS A 532 110.58 116.54 67.23
N LEU A 533 111.28 116.46 66.09
CA LEU A 533 112.02 117.58 65.52
C LEU A 533 111.05 118.74 65.13
N ILE A 534 109.89 118.44 64.54
CA ILE A 534 108.89 119.45 64.17
C ILE A 534 107.97 119.83 65.34
N LEU A 535 107.60 119.00 66.32
CA LEU A 535 106.88 119.39 67.56
C LEU A 535 107.79 120.17 68.50
N GLU A 536 109.11 119.95 68.48
CA GLU A 536 110.06 120.95 68.99
C GLU A 536 109.87 122.30 68.28
N MET A 537 109.63 122.30 66.97
CA MET A 537 109.34 123.52 66.21
C MET A 537 107.89 124.06 66.34
N TYR A 538 106.89 123.19 66.57
CA TYR A 538 105.44 123.42 66.39
C TYR A 538 104.59 123.06 67.62
N LYS A 539 105.18 122.95 68.82
CA LYS A 539 104.53 123.41 70.07
C LYS A 539 104.19 124.92 70.06
N ARG A 540 104.08 125.52 68.87
CA ARG A 540 103.71 126.87 68.49
C ARG A 540 102.42 126.83 67.61
N GLU A 541 101.27 126.39 68.15
CA GLU A 541 99.86 126.61 67.65
C GLU A 541 99.03 125.56 66.79
N SER A 542 98.02 124.88 67.43
CA SER A 542 96.53 124.58 67.20
C SER A 542 95.76 124.09 65.89
N THR A 543 94.41 123.84 65.97
CA THR A 543 93.50 122.71 65.46
C THR A 543 92.13 122.94 64.68
N PHE A 544 91.65 121.95 63.84
CA PHE A 544 90.30 121.26 63.48
C PHE A 544 88.91 121.87 62.99
N SER A 545 88.02 121.07 62.27
CA SER A 545 86.47 121.02 62.22
C SER A 545 85.79 120.12 61.06
N ARG A 546 84.44 119.98 60.79
CA ARG A 546 83.23 119.15 61.25
C ARG A 546 82.04 119.22 60.20
N ASP A 547 81.72 118.20 59.36
CA ASP A 547 80.53 118.22 58.41
C ASP A 547 79.84 116.85 58.10
N VAL A 548 80.18 115.75 58.79
CA VAL A 548 79.83 114.36 58.38
C VAL A 548 78.39 113.90 58.71
N PHE A 549 77.60 114.68 59.45
CA PHE A 549 76.41 114.12 60.13
C PHE A 549 75.07 114.13 59.38
N GLU A 550 74.87 114.92 58.32
CA GLU A 550 73.54 115.08 57.70
C GLU A 550 73.15 114.01 56.65
N ALA A 551 74.10 113.28 56.05
CA ALA A 551 73.80 112.38 54.93
C ALA A 551 73.05 111.07 55.29
N ARG A 552 72.89 110.74 56.58
CA ARG A 552 72.42 109.41 57.03
C ARG A 552 70.90 109.25 57.16
N GLY A 553 70.12 110.33 57.08
CA GLY A 553 68.69 110.33 57.40
C GLY A 553 67.73 109.93 56.26
N SER A 554 68.16 110.02 55.00
CA SER A 554 67.29 109.82 53.82
C SER A 554 67.13 108.36 53.39
N GLU A 555 68.09 107.49 53.74
CA GLU A 555 68.17 106.09 53.31
C GLU A 555 67.10 105.17 53.93
N TYR A 556 66.68 105.43 55.17
CA TYR A 556 65.77 104.55 55.92
C TYR A 556 64.32 104.53 55.41
N ARG A 557 63.86 105.55 54.68
CA ARG A 557 62.43 105.65 54.26
C ARG A 557 62.09 104.84 53.00
N ALA A 558 63.07 104.57 52.13
CA ALA A 558 62.85 103.81 50.90
C ALA A 558 62.72 102.29 51.14
N TRP A 559 63.29 101.79 52.24
CA TRP A 559 63.37 100.35 52.53
C TRP A 559 62.02 99.73 52.96
N ALA A 560 61.10 100.52 53.51
CA ALA A 560 59.83 100.01 54.08
C ALA A 560 58.78 99.62 53.02
N CYS A 561 58.77 100.26 51.84
CA CYS A 561 57.75 100.01 50.81
C CYS A 561 57.96 98.68 50.06
N VAL A 562 59.20 98.20 49.96
CA VAL A 562 59.55 96.98 49.22
C VAL A 562 59.07 95.69 49.92
N GLN A 563 59.03 95.68 51.26
CA GLN A 563 58.64 94.47 52.00
C GLN A 563 57.14 94.15 52.00
N SER A 564 56.28 95.14 51.78
CA SER A 564 54.83 94.94 51.73
C SER A 564 54.35 94.25 50.45
N LEU A 565 55.06 94.40 49.33
CA LEU A 565 54.71 93.78 48.04
C LEU A 565 55.12 92.30 47.98
N LYS A 566 56.13 91.89 48.74
CA LYS A 566 56.71 90.54 48.73
C LYS A 566 55.82 89.48 49.40
N THR A 567 54.95 89.87 50.32
CA THR A 567 54.07 88.94 51.06
C THR A 567 52.73 88.64 50.37
N SER A 568 52.34 89.43 49.36
CA SER A 568 51.07 89.25 48.63
C SER A 568 51.16 88.28 47.44
N LEU A 569 52.36 87.93 46.99
CA LEU A 569 52.61 87.15 45.77
C LEU A 569 53.25 85.78 46.10
N ASP A 570 52.79 85.13 47.17
CA ASP A 570 53.35 83.87 47.64
C ASP A 570 52.81 82.67 46.82
N GLU A 571 53.69 82.16 45.97
CA GLU A 571 53.47 81.10 44.97
C GLU A 571 53.02 79.76 45.60
N HIS A 572 53.38 79.53 46.86
CA HIS A 572 53.03 78.33 47.62
C HIS A 572 51.51 78.18 47.86
N ASN A 573 50.79 79.27 48.08
CA ASN A 573 49.34 79.26 48.31
C ASN A 573 48.52 78.98 47.03
N LEU A 574 49.09 79.22 45.85
CA LEU A 574 48.47 78.88 44.56
C LEU A 574 48.64 77.39 44.25
N GLU A 575 49.81 76.83 44.50
CA GLU A 575 50.12 75.43 44.24
C GLU A 575 49.27 74.46 45.07
N VAL A 576 49.00 74.78 46.35
CA VAL A 576 48.16 73.96 47.24
C VAL A 576 46.71 73.87 46.75
N ARG A 577 46.15 74.98 46.22
CA ARG A 577 44.77 74.99 45.71
C ARG A 577 44.61 74.16 44.43
N VAL A 578 45.63 74.13 43.57
CA VAL A 578 45.64 73.32 42.34
C VAL A 578 45.74 71.84 42.66
N LYS A 579 46.60 71.44 43.61
CA LYS A 579 46.70 70.03 44.05
C LYS A 579 45.39 69.49 44.61
N PHE A 580 44.70 70.30 45.44
CA PHE A 580 43.41 69.91 46.01
C PHE A 580 42.32 69.73 44.94
N ALA A 581 42.33 70.56 43.90
CA ALA A 581 41.38 70.44 42.79
C ALA A 581 41.61 69.18 41.93
N ILE A 582 42.88 68.85 41.63
CA ILE A 582 43.24 67.64 40.87
C ILE A 582 42.87 66.36 41.64
N GLU A 583 43.10 66.34 42.95
CA GLU A 583 42.76 65.18 43.80
C GLU A 583 41.24 64.98 43.93
N ALA A 584 40.47 66.07 43.97
CA ALA A 584 39.00 66.00 43.94
C ALA A 584 38.48 65.49 42.58
N GLU A 585 39.09 65.90 41.47
CA GLU A 585 38.74 65.44 40.12
C GLU A 585 39.01 63.95 39.94
N ALA A 586 40.20 63.47 40.33
CA ALA A 586 40.57 62.05 40.26
C ALA A 586 39.61 61.15 41.06
N ASN A 587 39.23 61.58 42.26
CA ASN A 587 38.25 60.88 43.10
C ASN A 587 36.85 60.82 42.45
N SER A 588 36.45 61.85 41.70
CA SER A 588 35.17 61.87 40.99
C SER A 588 35.17 60.93 39.79
N GLN A 589 36.26 60.89 39.01
CA GLN A 589 36.42 60.01 37.86
C GLN A 589 36.47 58.53 38.26
N GLN A 590 37.12 58.20 39.38
CA GLN A 590 37.12 56.84 39.93
C GLN A 590 35.71 56.38 40.34
N LYS A 591 34.92 57.27 40.96
CA LYS A 591 33.52 56.96 41.33
C LYS A 591 32.63 56.77 40.11
N LEU A 592 32.85 57.54 39.04
CA LEU A 592 32.13 57.39 37.77
C LEU A 592 32.43 56.02 37.13
N ALA A 593 33.70 55.63 37.03
CA ALA A 593 34.10 54.36 36.45
C ALA A 593 33.55 53.15 37.22
N ALA A 594 33.49 53.23 38.56
CA ALA A 594 32.88 52.19 39.40
C ALA A 594 31.36 52.07 39.15
N ALA A 595 30.65 53.19 39.04
CA ALA A 595 29.21 53.20 38.74
C ALA A 595 28.92 52.68 37.32
N GLU A 596 29.76 52.99 36.33
CA GLU A 596 29.62 52.48 34.96
C GLU A 596 29.83 50.96 34.89
N ALA A 597 30.77 50.41 35.66
CA ALA A 597 30.97 48.97 35.78
C ALA A 597 29.76 48.27 36.43
N GLU A 598 29.18 48.85 37.48
CA GLU A 598 27.97 48.32 38.13
C GLU A 598 26.75 48.35 37.18
N ILE A 599 26.59 49.42 36.39
CA ILE A 599 25.55 49.50 35.36
C ILE A 599 25.73 48.40 34.30
N ALA A 600 26.97 48.12 33.88
CA ALA A 600 27.24 47.05 32.91
C ALA A 600 26.90 45.66 33.48
N GLU A 601 27.24 45.40 34.75
CA GLU A 601 26.91 44.14 35.43
C GLU A 601 25.39 43.96 35.61
N LEU A 602 24.67 45.03 35.99
CA LEU A 602 23.22 45.01 36.12
C LEU A 602 22.52 44.79 34.77
N ARG A 603 23.03 45.37 33.68
CA ARG A 603 22.53 45.09 32.32
C ARG A 603 22.70 43.62 31.93
N GLN A 604 23.86 43.04 32.21
CA GLN A 604 24.12 41.62 31.94
C GLN A 604 23.18 40.70 32.76
N LYS A 605 22.96 41.03 34.05
CA LYS A 605 22.01 40.32 34.92
C LYS A 605 20.56 40.47 34.43
N LEU A 606 20.16 41.65 33.95
CA LEU A 606 18.85 41.88 33.35
C LEU A 606 18.65 41.03 32.09
N ASP A 607 19.64 40.95 31.21
CA ASP A 607 19.55 40.12 30.01
C ASP A 607 19.52 38.62 30.34
N ALA A 608 20.27 38.19 31.36
CA ALA A 608 20.17 36.82 31.87
C ALA A 608 18.77 36.54 32.45
N SER A 609 18.21 37.47 33.22
CA SER A 609 16.86 37.36 33.78
C SER A 609 15.78 37.34 32.68
N LYS A 610 15.92 38.14 31.62
CA LYS A 610 15.00 38.10 30.47
C LYS A 610 15.04 36.76 29.74
N ARG A 611 16.23 36.18 29.50
CA ARG A 611 16.35 34.83 28.91
C ARG A 611 15.69 33.77 29.78
N GLU A 612 15.88 33.85 31.10
CA GLU A 612 15.24 32.93 32.04
C GLU A 612 13.72 33.14 32.09
N GLN A 613 13.23 34.38 32.03
CA GLN A 613 11.81 34.68 31.93
C GLN A 613 11.19 34.08 30.66
N SER A 614 11.86 34.19 29.51
CA SER A 614 11.41 33.54 28.27
C SER A 614 11.35 32.02 28.41
N ARG A 615 12.38 31.40 29.00
CA ARG A 615 12.43 29.96 29.26
C ARG A 615 11.30 29.51 30.19
N LEU A 616 11.07 30.23 31.29
CA LEU A 616 9.99 29.93 32.24
C LEU A 616 8.62 30.16 31.62
N SER A 617 8.45 31.16 30.76
CA SER A 617 7.20 31.38 30.02
C SER A 617 6.90 30.24 29.04
N GLU A 618 7.92 29.67 28.41
CA GLU A 618 7.79 28.52 27.52
C GLU A 618 7.43 27.25 28.32
N VAL A 619 8.08 27.03 29.46
CA VAL A 619 7.73 25.95 30.40
C VAL A 619 6.30 26.12 30.93
N LEU A 620 5.89 27.34 31.27
CA LEU A 620 4.53 27.62 31.75
C LEU A 620 3.49 27.37 30.66
N LYS A 621 3.78 27.75 29.41
CA LYS A 621 2.91 27.44 28.27
C LYS A 621 2.77 25.93 28.06
N SER A 622 3.88 25.20 28.11
CA SER A 622 3.87 23.72 28.06
C SER A 622 3.06 23.12 29.21
N LYS A 623 3.21 23.61 30.46
CA LYS A 623 2.40 23.18 31.60
C LYS A 623 0.92 23.53 31.47
N HIS A 624 0.60 24.65 30.83
CA HIS A 624 -0.77 25.02 30.54
C HIS A 624 -1.40 24.08 29.52
N GLU A 625 -0.69 23.78 28.43
CA GLU A 625 -1.08 22.78 27.42
C GLU A 625 -1.28 21.39 28.06
N GLU A 626 -0.39 20.98 28.97
CA GLU A 626 -0.52 19.74 29.77
C GLU A 626 -1.74 19.77 30.71
N THR A 627 -2.03 20.91 31.33
CA THR A 627 -3.20 21.08 32.20
C THR A 627 -4.51 21.06 31.39
N GLU A 628 -4.54 21.67 30.21
CA GLU A 628 -5.68 21.59 29.28
C GLU A 628 -5.90 20.16 28.79
N ALA A 629 -4.83 19.42 28.52
CA ALA A 629 -4.91 18.00 28.21
C ALA A 629 -5.50 17.19 29.38
N TYR A 630 -5.05 17.44 30.61
CA TYR A 630 -5.65 16.82 31.80
C TYR A 630 -7.11 17.19 32.01
N LEU A 631 -7.50 18.45 31.79
CA LEU A 631 -8.89 18.87 31.87
C LEU A 631 -9.76 18.18 30.82
N SER A 632 -9.25 18.06 29.59
CA SER A 632 -9.92 17.34 28.49
C SER A 632 -10.09 15.85 28.81
N GLU A 633 -9.08 15.25 29.46
CA GLU A 633 -9.13 13.86 29.92
C GLU A 633 -10.15 13.69 31.06
N ILE A 634 -10.18 14.61 32.04
CA ILE A 634 -11.18 14.64 33.11
C ILE A 634 -12.60 14.79 32.53
N GLU A 635 -12.79 15.64 31.53
CA GLU A 635 -14.09 15.87 30.89
C GLU A 635 -14.53 14.63 30.09
N THR A 636 -13.60 13.97 29.40
CA THR A 636 -13.85 12.70 28.70
C THR A 636 -14.22 11.57 29.67
N ILE A 637 -13.52 11.48 30.81
CA ILE A 637 -13.83 10.52 31.87
C ILE A 637 -15.19 10.83 32.50
N GLY A 638 -15.51 12.11 32.71
CA GLY A 638 -16.82 12.56 33.19
C GLY A 638 -17.94 12.12 32.25
N GLN A 639 -17.78 12.36 30.94
CA GLN A 639 -18.77 11.95 29.94
C GLN A 639 -18.95 10.43 29.89
N ALA A 640 -17.87 9.66 29.98
CA ALA A 640 -17.93 8.20 30.04
C ALA A 640 -18.64 7.68 31.31
N TYR A 641 -18.45 8.36 32.44
CA TYR A 641 -19.16 8.04 33.67
C TYR A 641 -20.66 8.34 33.55
N ASP A 642 -21.03 9.46 32.95
CA ASP A 642 -22.43 9.84 32.70
C ASP A 642 -23.12 8.86 31.75
N ASP A 643 -22.43 8.44 30.68
CA ASP A 643 -22.94 7.45 29.72
C ASP A 643 -23.13 6.07 30.38
N MET A 644 -22.18 5.64 31.22
CA MET A 644 -22.31 4.42 32.01
C MET A 644 -23.46 4.53 33.01
N GLN A 645 -23.65 5.69 33.64
CA GLN A 645 -24.77 5.93 34.56
C GLN A 645 -26.12 5.89 33.83
N ALA A 646 -26.19 6.46 32.62
CA ALA A 646 -27.38 6.37 31.76
C ALA A 646 -27.68 4.93 31.33
N GLN A 647 -26.66 4.14 30.98
CA GLN A 647 -26.80 2.73 30.65
C GLN A 647 -27.27 1.91 31.85
N ASN A 648 -26.72 2.16 33.04
CA ASN A 648 -27.18 1.54 34.28
C ASN A 648 -28.65 1.89 34.58
N GLN A 649 -29.06 3.15 34.37
CA GLN A 649 -30.47 3.54 34.52
C GLN A 649 -31.39 2.83 33.50
N GLN A 650 -30.95 2.62 32.26
CA GLN A 650 -31.69 1.85 31.27
C GLN A 650 -31.81 0.37 31.65
N LEU A 651 -30.73 -0.25 32.13
CA LEU A 651 -30.76 -1.64 32.61
C LEU A 651 -31.66 -1.80 33.84
N PHE A 652 -31.61 -0.84 34.78
CA PHE A 652 -32.55 -0.81 35.91
C PHE A 652 -34.00 -0.74 35.44
N LYS A 653 -34.31 0.11 34.44
CA LYS A 653 -35.66 0.17 33.84
C LYS A 653 -36.05 -1.16 33.19
N GLN A 654 -35.17 -1.81 32.43
CA GLN A 654 -35.46 -3.11 31.82
C GLN A 654 -35.67 -4.21 32.86
N ILE A 655 -34.92 -4.20 33.96
CA ILE A 655 -35.13 -5.13 35.07
C ILE A 655 -36.49 -4.86 35.73
N THR A 656 -36.84 -3.60 36.00
CA THR A 656 -38.16 -3.23 36.53
C THR A 656 -39.29 -3.63 35.58
N GLU A 657 -39.16 -3.40 34.28
CA GLU A 657 -40.14 -3.79 33.26
C GLU A 657 -40.29 -5.31 33.14
N ARG A 658 -39.18 -6.05 33.27
CA ARG A 658 -39.19 -7.52 33.27
C ARG A 658 -39.79 -8.09 34.56
N ASP A 659 -39.50 -7.47 35.69
CA ASP A 659 -40.07 -7.87 36.97
C ASP A 659 -41.57 -7.53 37.03
N ASP A 660 -42.01 -6.41 36.45
CA ASP A 660 -43.43 -6.08 36.24
C ASP A 660 -44.13 -7.08 35.30
N TYR A 661 -43.42 -7.59 34.28
CA TYR A 661 -43.94 -8.64 33.37
C TYR A 661 -44.08 -10.01 34.06
N ASN A 662 -43.26 -10.31 35.06
CA ASN A 662 -43.31 -11.57 35.82
C ASN A 662 -44.34 -11.56 36.96
N ILE A 663 -44.91 -10.40 37.30
CA ILE A 663 -45.92 -10.25 38.37
C ILE A 663 -47.36 -10.31 37.82
N LYS A 664 -47.56 -10.29 36.50
CA LYS A 664 -48.85 -10.57 35.82
C LYS A 664 -48.94 -12.01 35.36
#